data_AF-A0A7W5GWF3-F1
#
_entry.id   AF-A0A7W5GWF3-F1
#
_cell.length_a   1.000
_cell.length_b   1.000
_cell.length_c   1.000
_cell.angle_alpha   90.00
_cell.angle_beta   90.00
_cell.angle_gamma   90.00
#
_symmetry.space_group_name_H-M   'P 1'
#
loop_
_entity.id
_entity.type
_entity.pdbx_description
1 polymer ?
#
loop_
_entity_poly.entity_id
_entity_poly.type
_entity_poly.pdbx_seq_one_letter_code
_entity_poly.pdbx_strand_id
1 'polypeptide(L)'
;MRQPGSTPRRARRALIRLLLALPIWARAADFGFRPPADPDDATAAELMKDLAQRILPVYQEADTDGFLANVTALQIVSGAYRAGFDSSKALRGRRQGKPFDDLTQRAILDGIYARARVLEADERLSFADAYGRAFQELVSPLDNAQAQAIMARLEIPLAVYRKPLAQAFDLWRAKGSLPEADALALVRMWLSYDSRRNFGALLPELFAAENRSRYLAEGDIRIPVRGGVIHANLVRPGRADGALPTLLRFTLDPAEDDARASAVKGYVGITAYVRGRTPDGKGAVWPFVRDGEDAVAVIDWIVQQPWSDGRVAMVGDGYSGYAAWAAARRRPPALKAIATIAPMAPGIDFPMAGQIFRNSMVRWAQEHATLDPLRPDIDVEGDADADAIWQALDARWYRGDRPYWDIDRILLGKRSRLIRTWLTHPSHDRFWQKFLPSPEQFARIDIPVLTFAGYFGADAGALYFHNEHRRNRPQADTTLLVGPYDATSIRPGTAATLRGYTLDPVARVDLPDLRYQWLDHVLKGANKPSLLSDRVNYQVMGADQWRHVPTLDAPERTRLRLYLDAGERDDTHRLSSTMSEGLRTPRLSVDLADRRDVRIPWSNALRVKQLAMRNSISFVSDPLPADTEIDGSLRGVFDMTPSRQDVDFNIAMYEQTESGEYQLLFEPYDFRASYAGHRVRRRLLRAGMRQSMAFTAERVTACKLAAGSRIVLVIGLNRRPDRQINYGSGKDVNSETIADARWPVRVRWHAHSYIEMTTPS
;
A
#
# COMPACT_ATOMS: atom_id res chain seq x y z
N MET A 1 -73.23 -13.72 3.06
CA MET A 1 -74.54 -14.40 2.99
C MET A 1 -74.46 -15.72 3.74
N ARG A 2 -75.32 -15.86 4.76
CA ARG A 2 -75.90 -17.07 5.36
C ARG A 2 -75.03 -18.35 5.49
N GLN A 3 -74.56 -18.56 6.72
CA GLN A 3 -74.65 -19.85 7.45
C GLN A 3 -76.12 -20.36 7.54
N PRO A 4 -76.49 -21.47 8.23
CA PRO A 4 -75.74 -22.56 8.90
C PRO A 4 -76.35 -23.96 8.58
N GLY A 5 -75.80 -25.06 9.07
CA GLY A 5 -76.18 -25.65 10.37
C GLY A 5 -76.62 -27.09 10.16
N SER A 6 -76.59 -28.03 11.08
CA SER A 6 -76.34 -28.10 12.53
C SER A 6 -76.48 -29.61 12.84
N THR A 7 -75.47 -30.33 13.37
CA THR A 7 -75.36 -30.80 14.78
C THR A 7 -76.62 -31.48 15.38
N PRO A 8 -76.60 -32.22 16.51
CA PRO A 8 -75.52 -32.87 17.30
C PRO A 8 -75.91 -34.25 17.92
N ARG A 9 -74.96 -34.91 18.63
CA ARG A 9 -75.01 -35.40 20.05
C ARG A 9 -74.02 -36.57 20.22
N ARG A 10 -72.92 -36.54 20.99
CA ARG A 10 -72.61 -36.17 22.40
C ARG A 10 -73.33 -36.97 23.49
N ALA A 11 -72.53 -37.71 24.28
CA ALA A 11 -72.50 -37.81 25.75
C ALA A 11 -71.38 -38.81 26.14
N ARG A 12 -70.48 -38.64 27.12
CA ARG A 12 -70.41 -37.84 28.38
C ARG A 12 -68.92 -37.73 28.83
N ARG A 13 -68.40 -36.54 29.17
CA ARG A 13 -68.15 -35.94 30.54
C ARG A 13 -67.00 -36.60 31.33
N ALA A 14 -66.11 -35.93 32.09
CA ALA A 14 -65.74 -34.53 32.33
C ALA A 14 -64.58 -34.49 33.38
N LEU A 15 -63.73 -33.45 33.35
CA LEU A 15 -63.00 -32.80 34.48
C LEU A 15 -61.88 -33.62 35.22
N ILE A 16 -60.62 -33.19 35.48
CA ILE A 16 -60.04 -31.93 35.98
C ILE A 16 -58.52 -31.86 35.68
N ARG A 17 -58.10 -30.71 35.14
CA ARG A 17 -56.91 -29.85 35.33
C ARG A 17 -55.54 -30.37 35.82
N LEU A 18 -54.53 -29.72 35.20
CA LEU A 18 -53.19 -29.32 35.68
C LEU A 18 -52.05 -30.34 35.57
N LEU A 19 -51.31 -30.28 34.46
CA LEU A 19 -49.85 -30.12 34.46
C LEU A 19 -49.41 -29.41 33.17
N LEU A 20 -49.09 -28.13 33.34
CA LEU A 20 -48.06 -27.33 32.64
C LEU A 20 -47.67 -27.76 31.21
N ALA A 21 -48.11 -26.93 30.26
CA ALA A 21 -47.32 -26.66 29.06
C ALA A 21 -45.95 -26.10 29.50
N LEU A 22 -44.92 -26.95 29.48
CA LEU A 22 -43.56 -26.49 29.50
C LEU A 22 -43.21 -26.03 28.09
N PRO A 23 -42.81 -24.77 27.89
CA PRO A 23 -42.14 -24.39 26.67
C PRO A 23 -40.86 -25.24 26.59
N ILE A 24 -40.64 -25.91 25.46
CA ILE A 24 -39.34 -26.51 25.16
C ILE A 24 -38.39 -25.33 24.98
N TRP A 25 -37.87 -24.83 26.09
CA TRP A 25 -36.61 -24.11 26.10
C TRP A 25 -35.60 -25.16 25.66
N ALA A 26 -35.09 -25.03 24.44
CA ALA A 26 -33.90 -25.74 24.02
C ALA A 26 -32.83 -25.40 25.06
N ARG A 27 -32.59 -26.31 26.01
CA ARG A 27 -31.40 -26.23 26.84
C ARG A 27 -30.24 -26.35 25.87
N ALA A 28 -29.41 -25.31 25.78
CA ALA A 28 -28.16 -25.39 25.04
C ALA A 28 -27.42 -26.65 25.50
N ALA A 29 -27.10 -27.55 24.57
CA ALA A 29 -26.40 -28.77 24.92
C ALA A 29 -25.02 -28.41 25.49
N ASP A 30 -24.63 -29.09 26.56
CA ASP A 30 -23.36 -28.92 27.23
C ASP A 30 -22.65 -30.27 27.25
N PHE A 31 -21.38 -30.27 26.82
CA PHE A 31 -20.57 -31.46 26.66
C PHE A 31 -19.48 -31.49 27.73
N GLY A 32 -19.46 -32.54 28.55
CA GLY A 32 -18.30 -32.83 29.39
C GLY A 32 -17.09 -33.11 28.52
N PHE A 33 -16.02 -32.32 28.67
CA PHE A 33 -14.81 -32.44 27.87
C PHE A 33 -13.56 -32.09 28.67
N ARG A 34 -12.57 -33.00 28.66
CA ARG A 34 -11.28 -32.82 29.32
C ARG A 34 -10.18 -33.02 28.26
N PRO A 35 -9.74 -31.93 27.60
CA PRO A 35 -8.70 -32.02 26.57
C PRO A 35 -7.34 -32.39 27.16
N PRO A 36 -6.45 -33.00 26.36
CA PRO A 36 -5.09 -33.31 26.76
C PRO A 36 -4.25 -32.04 26.99
N ALA A 37 -3.06 -32.21 27.57
CA ALA A 37 -2.13 -31.12 27.88
C ALA A 37 -1.63 -30.40 26.62
N ASP A 38 -1.42 -31.14 25.54
CA ASP A 38 -0.85 -30.66 24.30
C ASP A 38 -1.67 -31.19 23.10
N PRO A 39 -1.91 -30.39 22.05
CA PRO A 39 -2.53 -30.87 20.80
C PRO A 39 -1.83 -32.06 20.14
N ASP A 40 -0.54 -32.27 20.41
CA ASP A 40 0.26 -33.39 19.87
C ASP A 40 0.17 -34.68 20.70
N ASP A 41 -0.56 -34.66 21.81
CA ASP A 41 -0.80 -35.84 22.64
C ASP A 41 -1.47 -36.97 21.84
N ALA A 42 -1.00 -38.20 22.02
CA ALA A 42 -1.52 -39.38 21.31
C ALA A 42 -3.02 -39.64 21.57
N THR A 43 -3.56 -39.15 22.69
CA THR A 43 -4.97 -39.30 23.06
C THR A 43 -5.88 -38.23 22.46
N ALA A 44 -5.31 -37.14 21.93
CA ALA A 44 -6.07 -35.98 21.44
C ALA A 44 -7.05 -36.36 20.31
N ALA A 45 -6.62 -37.20 19.37
CA ALA A 45 -7.44 -37.60 18.23
C ALA A 45 -8.72 -38.36 18.65
N GLU A 46 -8.60 -39.33 19.56
CA GLU A 46 -9.76 -40.11 20.02
C GLU A 46 -10.70 -39.26 20.90
N LEU A 47 -10.16 -38.34 21.72
CA LEU A 47 -10.99 -37.40 22.49
C LEU A 47 -11.79 -36.45 21.59
N MET A 48 -11.17 -35.92 20.54
CA MET A 48 -11.84 -35.03 19.60
C MET A 48 -12.87 -35.76 18.73
N LYS A 49 -12.59 -37.02 18.37
CA LYS A 49 -13.53 -37.91 17.69
C LYS A 49 -14.76 -38.20 18.53
N ASP A 50 -14.59 -38.56 19.80
CA ASP A 50 -15.68 -38.78 20.75
C ASP A 50 -16.53 -37.50 20.91
N LEU A 51 -15.91 -36.35 21.06
CA LEU A 51 -16.61 -35.07 21.14
C LEU A 51 -17.47 -34.82 19.88
N ALA A 52 -16.89 -35.02 18.68
CA ALA A 52 -17.63 -34.84 17.42
C ALA A 52 -18.80 -35.83 17.28
N GLN A 53 -18.64 -37.08 17.70
CA GLN A 53 -19.71 -38.10 17.70
C GLN A 53 -20.87 -37.74 18.63
N ARG A 54 -20.59 -37.09 19.76
CA ARG A 54 -21.63 -36.63 20.70
C ARG A 54 -22.39 -35.40 20.21
N ILE A 55 -21.73 -34.50 19.48
CA ILE A 55 -22.36 -33.28 18.93
C ILE A 55 -23.23 -33.60 17.71
N LEU A 56 -22.75 -34.46 16.81
CA LEU A 56 -23.38 -34.72 15.51
C LEU A 56 -24.90 -35.03 15.55
N PRO A 57 -25.45 -35.86 16.46
CA PRO A 57 -26.88 -36.19 16.47
C PRO A 57 -27.77 -35.07 17.03
N VAL A 58 -27.22 -34.10 17.77
CA VAL A 58 -27.98 -33.02 18.40
C VAL A 58 -27.83 -31.66 17.71
N TYR A 59 -26.81 -31.52 16.84
CA TYR A 59 -26.51 -30.28 16.15
C TYR A 59 -27.64 -29.85 15.20
N GLN A 60 -28.08 -28.59 15.36
CA GLN A 60 -29.11 -27.98 14.53
C GLN A 60 -28.65 -26.59 14.07
N GLU A 61 -28.93 -26.25 12.81
CA GLU A 61 -28.66 -24.94 12.25
C GLU A 61 -29.75 -24.63 11.21
N ALA A 62 -30.33 -23.43 11.30
CA ALA A 62 -31.41 -23.03 10.40
C ALA A 62 -30.90 -22.77 8.98
N ASP A 63 -29.70 -22.20 8.85
CA ASP A 63 -29.05 -22.00 7.56
C ASP A 63 -28.48 -23.32 7.03
N THR A 64 -28.98 -23.78 5.88
CA THR A 64 -28.56 -25.05 5.28
C THR A 64 -27.08 -25.02 4.85
N ASP A 65 -26.56 -23.89 4.39
CA ASP A 65 -25.17 -23.81 3.94
C ASP A 65 -24.22 -23.90 5.15
N GLY A 66 -24.53 -23.18 6.23
CA GLY A 66 -23.86 -23.27 7.54
C GLY A 66 -23.98 -24.67 8.16
N PHE A 67 -25.16 -25.28 8.10
CA PHE A 67 -25.42 -26.64 8.59
C PHE A 67 -24.49 -27.65 7.90
N LEU A 68 -24.46 -27.64 6.56
CA LEU A 68 -23.62 -28.57 5.78
C LEU A 68 -22.13 -28.37 6.07
N ALA A 69 -21.66 -27.13 6.20
CA ALA A 69 -20.27 -26.84 6.53
C ALA A 69 -19.87 -27.35 7.92
N ASN A 70 -20.77 -27.24 8.90
CA ASN A 70 -20.57 -27.72 10.25
C ASN A 70 -20.62 -29.24 10.37
N VAL A 71 -21.64 -29.85 9.77
CA VAL A 71 -21.81 -31.29 9.73
C VAL A 71 -20.67 -31.96 9.00
N THR A 72 -20.15 -31.36 7.92
CA THR A 72 -18.94 -31.85 7.23
C THR A 72 -17.76 -31.98 8.21
N ALA A 73 -17.46 -30.93 9.00
CA ALA A 73 -16.35 -30.97 9.95
C ALA A 73 -16.56 -32.01 11.05
N LEU A 74 -17.77 -32.10 11.60
CA LEU A 74 -18.15 -33.11 12.61
C LEU A 74 -18.03 -34.54 12.05
N GLN A 75 -18.44 -34.77 10.81
CA GLN A 75 -18.34 -36.07 10.14
C GLN A 75 -16.89 -36.47 9.88
N ILE A 76 -16.04 -35.52 9.47
CA ILE A 76 -14.61 -35.80 9.28
C ILE A 76 -13.95 -36.17 10.61
N VAL A 77 -14.15 -35.35 11.66
CA VAL A 77 -13.50 -35.59 12.97
C VAL A 77 -14.05 -36.84 13.66
N SER A 78 -15.32 -37.20 13.45
CA SER A 78 -15.90 -38.45 13.97
C SER A 78 -15.44 -39.72 13.23
N GLY A 79 -14.70 -39.58 12.11
CA GLY A 79 -14.24 -40.68 11.26
C GLY A 79 -15.24 -41.12 10.18
N ALA A 80 -16.40 -40.43 10.05
CA ALA A 80 -17.41 -40.69 9.03
C ALA A 80 -17.06 -40.02 7.68
N TYR A 81 -15.88 -40.31 7.14
CA TYR A 81 -15.30 -39.59 5.99
C TYR A 81 -16.17 -39.59 4.73
N ARG A 82 -16.88 -40.70 4.43
CA ARG A 82 -17.80 -40.76 3.28
C ARG A 82 -18.95 -39.77 3.43
N ALA A 83 -19.61 -39.77 4.58
CA ALA A 83 -20.67 -38.81 4.89
C ALA A 83 -20.13 -37.36 4.87
N GLY A 84 -18.93 -37.14 5.40
CA GLY A 84 -18.24 -35.86 5.33
C GLY A 84 -18.02 -35.39 3.89
N PHE A 85 -17.55 -36.26 3.01
CA PHE A 85 -17.36 -35.94 1.59
C PHE A 85 -18.69 -35.65 0.88
N ASP A 86 -19.76 -36.40 1.18
CA ASP A 86 -21.09 -36.20 0.60
C ASP A 86 -21.71 -34.86 1.05
N SER A 87 -21.63 -34.52 2.34
CA SER A 87 -22.09 -33.23 2.88
C SER A 87 -21.32 -32.06 2.26
N SER A 88 -20.00 -32.22 2.15
CA SER A 88 -19.10 -31.26 1.52
C SER A 88 -19.44 -31.06 0.04
N LYS A 89 -19.73 -32.15 -0.70
CA LYS A 89 -20.16 -32.13 -2.10
C LYS A 89 -21.53 -31.45 -2.25
N ALA A 90 -22.47 -31.72 -1.36
CA ALA A 90 -23.78 -31.06 -1.35
C ALA A 90 -23.64 -29.54 -1.13
N LEU A 91 -22.77 -29.11 -0.21
CA LEU A 91 -22.46 -27.70 -0.01
C LEU A 91 -21.85 -27.09 -1.28
N ARG A 92 -20.81 -27.70 -1.86
CA ARG A 92 -20.21 -27.20 -3.12
C ARG A 92 -21.24 -27.07 -4.24
N GLY A 93 -22.16 -28.05 -4.38
CA GLY A 93 -23.25 -27.99 -5.34
C GLY A 93 -24.17 -26.78 -5.14
N ARG A 94 -24.55 -26.50 -3.89
CA ARG A 94 -25.38 -25.33 -3.53
C ARG A 94 -24.66 -23.99 -3.70
N ARG A 95 -23.33 -24.00 -3.72
CA ARG A 95 -22.48 -22.83 -3.94
C ARG A 95 -22.14 -22.57 -5.41
N GLN A 96 -22.54 -23.44 -6.34
CA GLN A 96 -22.34 -23.20 -7.77
C GLN A 96 -23.03 -21.89 -8.21
N GLY A 97 -22.30 -21.05 -8.95
CA GLY A 97 -22.78 -19.74 -9.42
C GLY A 97 -22.84 -18.65 -8.35
N LYS A 98 -22.48 -18.93 -7.09
CA LYS A 98 -22.35 -17.94 -6.01
C LYS A 98 -20.90 -17.42 -5.93
N PRO A 99 -20.66 -16.28 -5.25
CA PRO A 99 -19.31 -15.79 -5.01
C PRO A 99 -18.40 -16.83 -4.34
N PHE A 100 -17.12 -16.86 -4.74
CA PHE A 100 -16.09 -17.76 -4.23
C PHE A 100 -15.56 -17.30 -2.86
N ASP A 101 -16.45 -17.35 -1.87
CA ASP A 101 -16.22 -16.90 -0.50
C ASP A 101 -15.59 -17.96 0.42
N ASP A 102 -15.34 -17.57 1.67
CA ASP A 102 -14.76 -18.42 2.72
C ASP A 102 -15.49 -19.75 2.91
N LEU A 103 -16.81 -19.74 2.77
CA LEU A 103 -17.65 -20.92 2.92
C LEU A 103 -17.44 -21.90 1.77
N THR A 104 -17.37 -21.38 0.54
CA THR A 104 -17.08 -22.17 -0.67
C THR A 104 -15.67 -22.76 -0.60
N GLN A 105 -14.69 -21.96 -0.19
CA GLN A 105 -13.32 -22.41 -0.02
C GLN A 105 -13.21 -23.51 1.04
N ARG A 106 -13.87 -23.34 2.18
CA ARG A 106 -13.91 -24.36 3.22
C ARG A 106 -14.55 -25.67 2.75
N ALA A 107 -15.64 -25.58 1.99
CA ALA A 107 -16.27 -26.76 1.40
C ALA A 107 -15.32 -27.53 0.47
N ILE A 108 -14.39 -26.84 -0.20
CA ILE A 108 -13.34 -27.50 -1.01
C ILE A 108 -12.26 -28.10 -0.11
N LEU A 109 -11.72 -27.34 0.84
CA LEU A 109 -10.64 -27.78 1.75
C LEU A 109 -11.04 -29.02 2.57
N ASP A 110 -12.19 -28.98 3.23
CA ASP A 110 -12.72 -30.10 4.01
C ASP A 110 -13.04 -31.29 3.08
N GLY A 111 -13.49 -31.00 1.85
CA GLY A 111 -13.76 -31.99 0.82
C GLY A 111 -12.52 -32.75 0.35
N ILE A 112 -11.38 -32.08 0.19
CA ILE A 112 -10.10 -32.71 -0.21
C ILE A 112 -9.69 -33.74 0.85
N TYR A 113 -9.71 -33.36 2.13
CA TYR A 113 -9.29 -34.25 3.20
C TYR A 113 -10.26 -35.43 3.39
N ALA A 114 -11.57 -35.17 3.37
CA ALA A 114 -12.58 -36.23 3.45
C ALA A 114 -12.44 -37.21 2.27
N ARG A 115 -12.25 -36.71 1.05
CA ARG A 115 -12.08 -37.53 -0.15
C ARG A 115 -10.81 -38.37 -0.08
N ALA A 116 -9.70 -37.80 0.38
CA ALA A 116 -8.44 -38.52 0.57
C ALA A 116 -8.63 -39.71 1.52
N ARG A 117 -9.30 -39.52 2.66
CA ARG A 117 -9.57 -40.60 3.62
C ARG A 117 -10.51 -41.68 3.07
N VAL A 118 -11.49 -41.32 2.24
CA VAL A 118 -12.34 -42.28 1.53
C VAL A 118 -11.52 -43.12 0.54
N LEU A 119 -10.67 -42.47 -0.27
CA LEU A 119 -9.81 -43.15 -1.24
C LEU A 119 -8.78 -44.08 -0.57
N GLU A 120 -8.20 -43.65 0.55
CA GLU A 120 -7.30 -44.46 1.38
C GLU A 120 -7.99 -45.75 1.85
N ALA A 121 -9.23 -45.65 2.34
CA ALA A 121 -9.99 -46.79 2.86
C ALA A 121 -10.53 -47.72 1.75
N ASP A 122 -11.13 -47.16 0.70
CA ASP A 122 -11.81 -47.93 -0.35
C ASP A 122 -10.83 -48.59 -1.32
N GLU A 123 -9.78 -47.86 -1.72
CA GLU A 123 -8.86 -48.26 -2.79
C GLU A 123 -7.50 -48.75 -2.25
N ARG A 124 -7.31 -48.75 -0.92
CA ARG A 124 -6.05 -49.15 -0.24
C ARG A 124 -4.82 -48.38 -0.75
N LEU A 125 -5.02 -47.12 -1.12
CA LEU A 125 -3.95 -46.21 -1.50
C LEU A 125 -3.18 -45.74 -0.26
N SER A 126 -1.93 -45.34 -0.43
CA SER A 126 -1.25 -44.55 0.61
C SER A 126 -1.99 -43.22 0.81
N PHE A 127 -1.95 -42.64 2.01
CA PHE A 127 -2.56 -41.33 2.25
C PHE A 127 -2.02 -40.26 1.29
N ALA A 128 -0.73 -40.32 0.94
CA ALA A 128 -0.11 -39.38 0.01
C ALA A 128 -0.74 -39.45 -1.40
N ASP A 129 -0.89 -40.66 -1.94
CA ASP A 129 -1.51 -40.88 -3.26
C ASP A 129 -3.00 -40.50 -3.25
N ALA A 130 -3.70 -40.90 -2.18
CA ALA A 130 -5.12 -40.60 -2.00
C ALA A 130 -5.37 -39.09 -1.90
N TYR A 131 -4.54 -38.37 -1.14
CA TYR A 131 -4.62 -36.91 -1.02
C TYR A 131 -4.27 -36.21 -2.32
N GLY A 132 -3.23 -36.67 -3.03
CA GLY A 132 -2.87 -36.11 -4.34
C GLY A 132 -4.01 -36.23 -5.35
N ARG A 133 -4.69 -37.38 -5.40
CA ARG A 133 -5.84 -37.60 -6.28
C ARG A 133 -7.05 -36.76 -5.88
N ALA A 134 -7.35 -36.67 -4.59
CA ALA A 134 -8.43 -35.82 -4.07
C ALA A 134 -8.19 -34.32 -4.34
N PHE A 135 -6.94 -33.88 -4.19
CA PHE A 135 -6.51 -32.53 -4.52
C PHE A 135 -6.75 -32.24 -6.01
N GLN A 136 -6.30 -33.11 -6.91
CA GLN A 136 -6.53 -32.95 -8.35
C GLN A 136 -8.03 -32.93 -8.70
N GLU A 137 -8.84 -33.83 -8.10
CA GLU A 137 -10.28 -33.91 -8.33
C GLU A 137 -11.01 -32.60 -8.00
N LEU A 138 -10.59 -31.90 -6.95
CA LEU A 138 -11.29 -30.71 -6.43
C LEU A 138 -10.63 -29.38 -6.77
N VAL A 139 -9.34 -29.35 -7.05
CA VAL A 139 -8.59 -28.12 -7.34
C VAL A 139 -8.39 -27.93 -8.84
N SER A 140 -8.05 -28.97 -9.59
CA SER A 140 -7.75 -28.84 -11.03
C SER A 140 -8.93 -28.29 -11.87
N PRO A 141 -10.21 -28.55 -11.56
CA PRO A 141 -11.35 -27.93 -12.26
C PRO A 141 -11.56 -26.44 -11.98
N LEU A 142 -10.98 -25.90 -10.90
CA LEU A 142 -11.13 -24.49 -10.55
C LEU A 142 -10.41 -23.59 -11.55
N ASP A 143 -10.88 -22.34 -11.69
CA ASP A 143 -10.11 -21.33 -12.42
C ASP A 143 -8.81 -20.97 -11.68
N ASN A 144 -7.92 -20.20 -12.33
CA ASN A 144 -6.61 -19.87 -11.77
C ASN A 144 -6.70 -19.08 -10.46
N ALA A 145 -7.65 -18.14 -10.34
CA ALA A 145 -7.81 -17.32 -9.15
C ALA A 145 -8.36 -18.13 -7.97
N GLN A 146 -9.38 -18.96 -8.24
CA GLN A 146 -9.98 -19.88 -7.28
C GLN A 146 -8.96 -20.91 -6.77
N ALA A 147 -8.21 -21.54 -7.67
CA ALA A 147 -7.17 -22.50 -7.30
C ALA A 147 -6.09 -21.85 -6.44
N GLN A 148 -5.62 -20.65 -6.82
CA GLN A 148 -4.62 -19.91 -6.05
C GLN A 148 -5.14 -19.57 -4.65
N ALA A 149 -6.43 -19.20 -4.50
CA ALA A 149 -7.03 -18.93 -3.20
C ALA A 149 -7.11 -20.19 -2.31
N ILE A 150 -7.44 -21.36 -2.88
CA ILE A 150 -7.41 -22.64 -2.15
C ILE A 150 -5.99 -23.02 -1.74
N MET A 151 -5.04 -22.93 -2.67
CA MET A 151 -3.64 -23.24 -2.45
C MET A 151 -3.04 -22.36 -1.34
N ALA A 152 -3.31 -21.06 -1.36
CA ALA A 152 -2.86 -20.13 -0.32
C ALA A 152 -3.38 -20.51 1.09
N ARG A 153 -4.62 -21.03 1.20
CA ARG A 153 -5.15 -21.50 2.49
C ARG A 153 -4.56 -22.82 2.97
N LEU A 154 -4.21 -23.71 2.03
CA LEU A 154 -3.54 -24.97 2.34
C LEU A 154 -2.10 -24.72 2.81
N GLU A 155 -1.41 -23.74 2.24
CA GLU A 155 -0.03 -23.35 2.59
C GLU A 155 0.12 -22.68 3.96
N ILE A 156 -0.98 -22.29 4.63
CA ILE A 156 -0.91 -21.66 5.96
C ILE A 156 -0.17 -22.61 6.93
N PRO A 157 0.95 -22.17 7.53
CA PRO A 157 1.80 -23.04 8.35
C PRO A 157 1.07 -23.67 9.53
N LEU A 158 1.39 -24.92 9.84
CA LEU A 158 0.80 -25.68 10.96
C LEU A 158 0.83 -24.90 12.30
N ALA A 159 1.92 -24.15 12.54
CA ALA A 159 2.11 -23.35 13.76
C ALA A 159 1.00 -22.31 13.99
N VAL A 160 0.39 -21.78 12.91
CA VAL A 160 -0.72 -20.82 12.98
C VAL A 160 -1.95 -21.44 13.64
N TYR A 161 -2.17 -22.75 13.46
CA TYR A 161 -3.31 -23.48 14.03
C TYR A 161 -3.01 -24.07 15.42
N ARG A 162 -1.77 -24.47 15.65
CA ARG A 162 -1.36 -25.13 16.91
C ARG A 162 -1.58 -24.25 18.13
N LYS A 163 -1.14 -22.98 18.08
CA LYS A 163 -1.17 -22.08 19.23
C LYS A 163 -2.60 -21.76 19.70
N PRO A 164 -3.53 -21.34 18.82
CA PRO A 164 -4.93 -21.14 19.22
C PRO A 164 -5.57 -22.42 19.77
N LEU A 165 -5.27 -23.58 19.20
CA LEU A 165 -5.80 -24.86 19.66
C LEU A 165 -5.30 -25.24 21.06
N ALA A 166 -4.01 -25.07 21.33
CA ALA A 166 -3.46 -25.28 22.67
C ALA A 166 -4.11 -24.36 23.71
N GLN A 167 -4.30 -23.08 23.39
CA GLN A 167 -5.00 -22.13 24.25
C GLN A 167 -6.45 -22.54 24.52
N ALA A 168 -7.15 -23.05 23.51
CA ALA A 168 -8.50 -23.57 23.68
C ALA A 168 -8.51 -24.83 24.57
N PHE A 169 -7.55 -25.74 24.40
CA PHE A 169 -7.41 -26.91 25.27
C PHE A 169 -7.19 -26.50 26.73
N ASP A 170 -6.28 -25.56 27.00
CA ASP A 170 -6.03 -25.08 28.36
C ASP A 170 -7.28 -24.42 28.99
N LEU A 171 -8.00 -23.59 28.22
CA LEU A 171 -9.22 -22.93 28.67
C LEU A 171 -10.29 -23.95 29.10
N TRP A 172 -10.54 -24.96 28.28
CA TRP A 172 -11.63 -25.92 28.53
C TRP A 172 -11.22 -27.02 29.51
N ARG A 173 -9.93 -27.32 29.66
CA ARG A 173 -9.42 -28.18 30.74
C ARG A 173 -9.76 -27.61 32.11
N ALA A 174 -9.70 -26.29 32.27
CA ALA A 174 -10.03 -25.62 33.54
C ALA A 174 -11.53 -25.60 33.84
N LYS A 175 -12.39 -25.55 32.82
CA LYS A 175 -13.86 -25.45 32.97
C LYS A 175 -14.57 -26.79 33.06
N GLY A 176 -14.13 -27.81 32.33
CA GLY A 176 -14.68 -29.16 32.35
C GLY A 176 -16.06 -29.35 31.67
N SER A 177 -16.76 -28.28 31.32
CA SER A 177 -17.98 -28.26 30.49
C SER A 177 -17.79 -27.33 29.29
N LEU A 178 -18.43 -27.67 28.18
CA LEU A 178 -18.20 -27.10 26.85
C LEU A 178 -19.54 -26.90 26.14
N PRO A 179 -20.05 -25.65 26.06
CA PRO A 179 -21.27 -25.36 25.32
C PRO A 179 -21.19 -25.77 23.85
N GLU A 180 -22.31 -26.16 23.24
CA GLU A 180 -22.35 -26.68 21.85
C GLU A 180 -21.60 -25.81 20.83
N ALA A 181 -21.77 -24.49 20.86
CA ALA A 181 -21.11 -23.56 19.93
C ALA A 181 -19.58 -23.59 20.09
N ASP A 182 -19.09 -23.62 21.33
CA ASP A 182 -17.66 -23.71 21.63
C ASP A 182 -17.10 -25.11 21.29
N ALA A 183 -17.90 -26.16 21.49
CA ALA A 183 -17.56 -27.52 21.11
C ALA A 183 -17.36 -27.65 19.60
N LEU A 184 -18.28 -27.09 18.82
CA LEU A 184 -18.19 -27.02 17.36
C LEU A 184 -16.97 -26.19 16.90
N ALA A 185 -16.73 -25.04 17.53
CA ALA A 185 -15.54 -24.23 17.25
C ALA A 185 -14.25 -25.02 17.50
N LEU A 186 -14.19 -25.77 18.61
CA LEU A 186 -13.04 -26.60 18.95
C LEU A 186 -12.83 -27.74 17.95
N VAL A 187 -13.89 -28.42 17.50
CA VAL A 187 -13.84 -29.44 16.44
C VAL A 187 -13.27 -28.86 15.15
N ARG A 188 -13.69 -27.65 14.75
CA ARG A 188 -13.18 -26.98 13.54
C ARG A 188 -11.69 -26.62 13.67
N MET A 189 -11.27 -26.13 14.83
CA MET A 189 -9.86 -25.83 15.12
C MET A 189 -9.01 -27.11 15.06
N TRP A 190 -9.49 -28.19 15.68
CA TRP A 190 -8.85 -29.50 15.61
C TRP A 190 -8.74 -30.02 14.18
N LEU A 191 -9.82 -29.99 13.40
CA LEU A 191 -9.79 -30.41 12.00
C LEU A 191 -8.75 -29.62 11.20
N SER A 192 -8.68 -28.31 11.40
CA SER A 192 -7.72 -27.44 10.69
C SER A 192 -6.27 -27.77 11.05
N TYR A 193 -6.02 -28.14 12.30
CA TYR A 193 -4.71 -28.57 12.81
C TYR A 193 -4.33 -29.97 12.33
N ASP A 194 -5.17 -30.96 12.63
CA ASP A 194 -4.92 -32.38 12.36
C ASP A 194 -4.76 -32.65 10.86
N SER A 195 -5.65 -32.11 10.02
CA SER A 195 -5.55 -32.30 8.58
C SER A 195 -4.20 -31.79 8.02
N ARG A 196 -3.73 -30.62 8.45
CA ARG A 196 -2.45 -30.03 8.02
C ARG A 196 -1.24 -30.84 8.46
N ARG A 197 -1.27 -31.42 9.66
CA ARG A 197 -0.22 -32.33 10.13
C ARG A 197 -0.10 -33.54 9.20
N ASN A 198 -1.21 -34.01 8.63
CA ASN A 198 -1.23 -35.15 7.71
C ASN A 198 -0.77 -34.79 6.29
N PHE A 199 -1.22 -33.67 5.71
CA PHE A 199 -0.94 -33.34 4.30
C PHE A 199 0.19 -32.32 4.07
N GLY A 200 0.67 -31.62 5.10
CA GLY A 200 1.56 -30.46 4.94
C GLY A 200 2.84 -30.75 4.15
N ALA A 201 3.44 -31.92 4.34
CA ALA A 201 4.63 -32.35 3.61
C ALA A 201 4.39 -32.64 2.12
N LEU A 202 3.12 -32.84 1.71
CA LEU A 202 2.73 -33.18 0.33
C LEU A 202 2.54 -31.91 -0.54
N LEU A 203 2.25 -30.77 0.09
CA LEU A 203 1.87 -29.55 -0.62
C LEU A 203 2.91 -29.06 -1.64
N PRO A 204 4.24 -29.06 -1.35
CA PRO A 204 5.22 -28.51 -2.30
C PRO A 204 5.19 -29.21 -3.66
N GLU A 205 5.12 -30.54 -3.70
CA GLU A 205 5.08 -31.31 -4.95
C GLU A 205 3.73 -31.19 -5.65
N LEU A 206 2.62 -31.25 -4.90
CA LEU A 206 1.27 -31.07 -5.47
C LEU A 206 1.11 -29.71 -6.11
N PHE A 207 1.63 -28.67 -5.47
CA PHE A 207 1.53 -27.31 -5.95
C PHE A 207 2.42 -27.11 -7.17
N ALA A 208 3.64 -27.66 -7.15
CA ALA A 208 4.50 -27.65 -8.32
C ALA A 208 3.84 -28.35 -9.53
N ALA A 209 3.19 -29.49 -9.31
CA ALA A 209 2.47 -30.21 -10.37
C ALA A 209 1.27 -29.42 -10.91
N GLU A 210 0.43 -28.88 -10.02
CA GLU A 210 -0.74 -28.09 -10.41
C GLU A 210 -0.33 -26.83 -11.17
N ASN A 211 0.71 -26.13 -10.68
CA ASN A 211 1.25 -24.93 -11.34
C ASN A 211 1.82 -25.23 -12.72
N ARG A 212 2.54 -26.35 -12.91
CA ARG A 212 3.01 -26.77 -14.24
C ARG A 212 1.87 -27.01 -15.23
N SER A 213 0.70 -27.45 -14.76
CA SER A 213 -0.48 -27.63 -15.64
C SER A 213 -1.18 -26.31 -15.95
N ARG A 214 -1.14 -25.34 -15.02
CA ARG A 214 -1.86 -24.07 -15.13
C ARG A 214 -1.08 -22.98 -15.83
N TYR A 215 0.24 -23.05 -15.77
CA TYR A 215 1.12 -21.97 -16.21
C TYR A 215 2.27 -22.52 -17.04
N LEU A 216 2.60 -21.77 -18.09
CA LEU A 216 3.82 -21.94 -18.86
C LEU A 216 4.74 -20.78 -18.49
N ALA A 217 5.82 -21.09 -17.79
CA ALA A 217 6.80 -20.12 -17.33
C ALA A 217 8.10 -20.27 -18.12
N GLU A 218 8.61 -19.15 -18.61
CA GLU A 218 9.85 -19.03 -19.36
C GLU A 218 10.70 -17.95 -18.69
N GLY A 219 11.86 -18.33 -18.15
CA GLY A 219 12.81 -17.43 -17.49
C GLY A 219 13.99 -17.10 -18.39
N ASP A 220 14.70 -16.01 -18.07
CA ASP A 220 15.89 -15.54 -18.80
C ASP A 220 15.67 -15.39 -20.32
N ILE A 221 14.49 -14.92 -20.72
CA ILE A 221 14.21 -14.56 -22.11
C ILE A 221 15.14 -13.41 -22.48
N ARG A 222 15.85 -13.57 -23.59
CA ARG A 222 16.78 -12.56 -24.12
C ARG A 222 16.13 -11.84 -25.30
N ILE A 223 15.73 -10.60 -25.08
CA ILE A 223 15.10 -9.75 -26.09
C ILE A 223 16.17 -8.82 -26.68
N PRO A 224 16.57 -9.00 -27.95
CA PRO A 224 17.54 -8.12 -28.58
C PRO A 224 16.97 -6.70 -28.73
N VAL A 225 17.76 -5.71 -28.33
CA VAL A 225 17.43 -4.29 -28.52
C VAL A 225 18.61 -3.59 -29.18
N ARG A 226 18.40 -2.37 -29.68
CA ARG A 226 19.51 -1.62 -30.32
C ARG A 226 20.66 -1.42 -29.32
N GLY A 227 21.80 -2.04 -29.63
CA GLY A 227 23.02 -1.96 -28.83
C GLY A 227 22.96 -2.66 -27.47
N GLY A 228 22.13 -3.69 -27.30
CA GLY A 228 22.05 -4.43 -26.03
C GLY A 228 21.03 -5.57 -26.05
N VAL A 229 20.79 -6.15 -24.86
CA VAL A 229 19.79 -7.19 -24.62
C VAL A 229 19.01 -6.80 -23.37
N ILE A 230 17.70 -7.03 -23.41
CA ILE A 230 16.81 -6.98 -22.26
C ILE A 230 16.51 -8.40 -21.82
N HIS A 231 16.65 -8.66 -20.52
CA HIS A 231 16.28 -9.93 -19.92
C HIS A 231 14.85 -9.84 -19.42
N ALA A 232 14.09 -10.92 -19.54
CA ALA A 232 12.71 -10.97 -19.06
C ALA A 232 12.33 -12.35 -18.53
N ASN A 233 11.36 -12.35 -17.61
CA ASN A 233 10.60 -13.52 -17.22
C ASN A 233 9.18 -13.40 -17.80
N LEU A 234 8.65 -14.52 -18.27
CA LEU A 234 7.30 -14.63 -18.81
C LEU A 234 6.56 -15.75 -18.09
N VAL A 235 5.30 -15.50 -17.76
CA VAL A 235 4.37 -16.54 -17.34
C VAL A 235 3.06 -16.32 -18.08
N ARG A 236 2.54 -17.37 -18.72
CA ARG A 236 1.22 -17.34 -19.36
C ARG A 236 0.31 -18.47 -18.87
N PRO A 237 -1.02 -18.30 -18.92
CA PRO A 237 -1.96 -19.39 -18.64
C PRO A 237 -1.72 -20.55 -19.64
N GLY A 238 -1.44 -21.74 -19.11
CA GLY A 238 -1.17 -22.94 -19.89
C GLY A 238 -2.40 -23.58 -20.51
N ARG A 239 -3.60 -23.22 -20.03
CA ARG A 239 -4.89 -23.72 -20.51
C ARG A 239 -5.68 -22.68 -21.32
N ALA A 240 -5.05 -21.59 -21.74
CA ALA A 240 -5.73 -20.58 -22.54
C ALA A 240 -5.91 -21.04 -23.99
N ASP A 241 -7.13 -20.88 -24.50
CA ASP A 241 -7.45 -21.09 -25.91
C ASP A 241 -7.23 -19.78 -26.68
N GLY A 242 -6.09 -19.69 -27.35
CA GLY A 242 -5.75 -18.56 -28.24
C GLY A 242 -4.86 -17.49 -27.63
N ALA A 243 -4.78 -16.37 -28.35
CA ALA A 243 -3.91 -15.25 -28.03
C ALA A 243 -4.52 -14.36 -26.92
N LEU A 244 -3.68 -13.82 -26.04
CA LEU A 244 -4.09 -13.06 -24.86
C LEU A 244 -3.45 -11.67 -24.80
N PRO A 245 -4.10 -10.71 -24.12
CA PRO A 245 -3.47 -9.43 -23.80
C PRO A 245 -2.33 -9.63 -22.80
N THR A 246 -1.32 -8.76 -22.89
CA THR A 246 -0.09 -8.85 -22.08
C THR A 246 -0.03 -7.72 -21.06
N LEU A 247 0.34 -8.07 -19.82
CA LEU A 247 0.72 -7.11 -18.80
C LEU A 247 2.24 -7.10 -18.67
N LEU A 248 2.84 -5.95 -18.95
CA LEU A 248 4.28 -5.73 -18.90
C LEU A 248 4.65 -4.89 -17.67
N ARG A 249 5.49 -5.43 -16.80
CA ARG A 249 6.28 -4.63 -15.86
C ARG A 249 7.68 -4.46 -16.41
N PHE A 250 8.17 -3.23 -16.44
CA PHE A 250 9.56 -2.92 -16.80
C PHE A 250 10.27 -2.34 -15.58
N THR A 251 11.16 -3.10 -14.96
CA THR A 251 11.72 -2.78 -13.63
C THR A 251 13.22 -2.98 -13.56
N LEU A 252 13.83 -2.39 -12.54
CA LEU A 252 15.23 -2.61 -12.17
C LEU A 252 15.41 -3.65 -11.05
N ASP A 253 14.32 -3.98 -10.35
CA ASP A 253 14.32 -4.81 -9.16
C ASP A 253 13.84 -6.23 -9.51
N PRO A 254 14.71 -7.24 -9.45
CA PRO A 254 14.32 -8.64 -9.66
C PRO A 254 13.24 -9.14 -8.69
N ALA A 255 13.06 -8.51 -7.52
CA ALA A 255 12.03 -8.87 -6.57
C ALA A 255 10.61 -8.43 -7.01
N GLU A 256 10.50 -7.51 -7.97
CA GLU A 256 9.23 -7.01 -8.50
C GLU A 256 8.68 -7.89 -9.65
N ASP A 257 8.80 -9.22 -9.60
CA ASP A 257 8.30 -10.10 -10.66
C ASP A 257 6.78 -10.40 -10.54
N ASP A 258 5.96 -9.67 -11.31
CA ASP A 258 4.49 -9.81 -11.36
C ASP A 258 4.02 -10.79 -12.46
N ALA A 259 4.93 -11.48 -13.17
CA ALA A 259 4.56 -12.28 -14.33
C ALA A 259 3.54 -13.37 -13.97
N ARG A 260 3.78 -14.09 -12.88
CA ARG A 260 2.85 -15.12 -12.39
C ARG A 260 1.54 -14.52 -11.89
N ALA A 261 1.57 -13.41 -11.15
CA ALA A 261 0.37 -12.75 -10.65
C ALA A 261 -0.55 -12.31 -11.80
N SER A 262 0.02 -11.81 -12.90
CA SER A 262 -0.71 -11.47 -14.11
C SER A 262 -1.33 -12.69 -14.79
N ALA A 263 -0.61 -13.83 -14.84
CA ALA A 263 -1.11 -15.09 -15.37
C ALA A 263 -2.27 -15.68 -14.55
N VAL A 264 -2.25 -15.51 -13.21
CA VAL A 264 -3.40 -15.87 -12.36
C VAL A 264 -4.66 -15.13 -12.80
N LYS A 265 -4.53 -13.87 -13.22
CA LYS A 265 -5.62 -13.01 -13.72
C LYS A 265 -5.96 -13.22 -15.20
N GLY A 266 -5.39 -14.24 -15.85
CA GLY A 266 -5.70 -14.59 -17.24
C GLY A 266 -5.03 -13.70 -18.29
N TYR A 267 -3.91 -13.05 -17.95
CA TYR A 267 -3.07 -12.30 -18.88
C TYR A 267 -1.78 -13.07 -19.18
N VAL A 268 -1.09 -12.75 -20.29
CA VAL A 268 0.35 -13.05 -20.32
C VAL A 268 1.06 -12.03 -19.44
N GLY A 269 1.76 -12.50 -18.43
CA GLY A 269 2.56 -11.66 -17.55
C GLY A 269 4.02 -11.65 -17.98
N ILE A 270 4.60 -10.46 -18.12
CA ILE A 270 6.01 -10.30 -18.43
C ILE A 270 6.63 -9.29 -17.48
N THR A 271 7.72 -9.69 -16.85
CA THR A 271 8.62 -8.80 -16.11
C THR A 271 9.91 -8.69 -16.89
N ALA A 272 10.15 -7.52 -17.47
CA ALA A 272 11.37 -7.21 -18.19
C ALA A 272 12.27 -6.31 -17.35
N TYR A 273 13.58 -6.57 -17.40
CA TYR A 273 14.56 -5.90 -16.57
C TYR A 273 15.30 -4.81 -17.34
N VAL A 274 15.53 -3.66 -16.70
CA VAL A 274 16.28 -2.54 -17.29
C VAL A 274 17.62 -3.02 -17.87
N ARG A 275 18.07 -2.38 -18.95
CA ARG A 275 19.34 -2.70 -19.58
C ARG A 275 20.49 -2.68 -18.59
N GLY A 276 21.32 -3.72 -18.62
CA GLY A 276 22.42 -3.92 -17.68
C GLY A 276 22.03 -4.75 -16.46
N ARG A 277 20.74 -4.96 -16.18
CA ARG A 277 20.31 -5.97 -15.22
C ARG A 277 20.39 -7.34 -15.89
N THR A 278 21.53 -7.99 -15.71
CA THR A 278 21.81 -9.34 -16.22
C THR A 278 21.70 -10.37 -15.10
N PRO A 279 21.36 -11.64 -15.39
CA PRO A 279 21.28 -12.69 -14.38
C PRO A 279 22.57 -12.89 -13.57
N ASP A 280 23.73 -12.60 -14.18
CA ASP A 280 25.04 -12.68 -13.51
C ASP A 280 25.41 -11.43 -12.69
N GLY A 281 24.55 -10.40 -12.70
CA GLY A 281 24.74 -9.16 -11.94
C GLY A 281 25.88 -8.25 -12.40
N LYS A 282 26.51 -8.53 -13.55
CA LYS A 282 27.72 -7.81 -13.99
C LYS A 282 27.46 -6.58 -14.86
N GLY A 283 26.25 -6.41 -15.37
CA GLY A 283 25.93 -5.28 -16.23
C GLY A 283 25.75 -3.96 -15.45
N ALA A 284 26.11 -2.85 -16.09
CA ALA A 284 25.94 -1.53 -15.50
C ALA A 284 24.51 -1.01 -15.74
N VAL A 285 23.76 -0.80 -14.66
CA VAL A 285 22.42 -0.19 -14.71
C VAL A 285 22.54 1.32 -14.71
N TRP A 286 21.90 1.96 -15.70
CA TRP A 286 21.83 3.42 -15.84
C TRP A 286 20.38 3.88 -15.80
N PRO A 287 19.85 4.15 -14.59
CA PRO A 287 18.44 4.47 -14.40
C PRO A 287 17.97 5.64 -15.28
N PHE A 288 16.74 5.56 -15.77
CA PHE A 288 16.02 6.54 -16.60
C PHE A 288 16.53 6.67 -18.05
N VAL A 289 17.77 6.30 -18.35
CA VAL A 289 18.46 6.72 -19.59
C VAL A 289 17.85 6.12 -20.85
N ARG A 290 17.54 4.82 -20.87
CA ARG A 290 17.03 4.10 -22.05
C ARG A 290 15.69 3.40 -21.84
N ASP A 291 15.11 3.49 -20.66
CA ASP A 291 13.98 2.65 -20.26
C ASP A 291 12.79 2.78 -21.19
N GLY A 292 12.46 3.99 -21.64
CA GLY A 292 11.37 4.19 -22.60
C GLY A 292 11.65 3.57 -23.98
N GLU A 293 12.90 3.57 -24.46
CA GLU A 293 13.27 2.91 -25.72
C GLU A 293 13.25 1.40 -25.60
N ASP A 294 13.80 0.90 -24.49
CA ASP A 294 13.92 -0.53 -24.22
C ASP A 294 12.55 -1.15 -23.93
N ALA A 295 11.69 -0.47 -23.18
CA ALA A 295 10.31 -0.91 -22.96
C ALA A 295 9.49 -0.95 -24.27
N VAL A 296 9.67 0.01 -25.18
CA VAL A 296 9.03 -0.03 -26.51
C VAL A 296 9.53 -1.23 -27.31
N ALA A 297 10.83 -1.52 -27.30
CA ALA A 297 11.37 -2.68 -28.02
C ALA A 297 10.86 -4.01 -27.44
N VAL A 298 10.65 -4.08 -26.12
CA VAL A 298 9.99 -5.23 -25.48
C VAL A 298 8.53 -5.34 -25.93
N ILE A 299 7.78 -4.23 -25.99
CA ILE A 299 6.40 -4.22 -26.51
C ILE A 299 6.35 -4.70 -27.97
N ASP A 300 7.27 -4.24 -28.81
CA ASP A 300 7.37 -4.67 -30.22
C ASP A 300 7.71 -6.16 -30.34
N TRP A 301 8.54 -6.70 -29.43
CA TRP A 301 8.83 -8.13 -29.36
C TRP A 301 7.60 -8.94 -28.92
N ILE A 302 6.86 -8.44 -27.91
CA ILE A 302 5.64 -9.08 -27.39
C ILE A 302 4.63 -9.32 -28.50
N VAL A 303 4.34 -8.31 -29.33
CA VAL A 303 3.29 -8.41 -30.35
C VAL A 303 3.65 -9.32 -31.53
N GLN A 304 4.90 -9.76 -31.64
CA GLN A 304 5.33 -10.74 -32.64
C GLN A 304 5.13 -12.19 -32.16
N GLN A 305 4.79 -12.39 -30.89
CA GLN A 305 4.66 -13.73 -30.32
C GLN A 305 3.30 -14.34 -30.66
N PRO A 306 3.22 -15.66 -30.93
CA PRO A 306 1.98 -16.33 -31.34
C PRO A 306 0.90 -16.35 -30.24
N TRP A 307 1.30 -16.15 -28.99
CA TRP A 307 0.39 -16.07 -27.84
C TRP A 307 -0.13 -14.64 -27.58
N SER A 308 0.36 -13.62 -28.29
CA SER A 308 -0.04 -12.22 -28.07
C SER A 308 -1.22 -11.84 -28.96
N ASP A 309 -2.23 -11.20 -28.38
CA ASP A 309 -3.35 -10.63 -29.13
C ASP A 309 -3.06 -9.21 -29.67
N GLY A 310 -1.80 -8.76 -29.53
CA GLY A 310 -1.34 -7.43 -29.96
C GLY A 310 -1.65 -6.29 -28.99
N ARG A 311 -2.31 -6.54 -27.85
CA ARG A 311 -2.61 -5.53 -26.83
C ARG A 311 -1.68 -5.70 -25.63
N VAL A 312 -1.02 -4.62 -25.25
CA VAL A 312 -0.14 -4.55 -24.08
C VAL A 312 -0.62 -3.46 -23.13
N ALA A 313 -0.66 -3.72 -21.84
CA ALA A 313 -0.71 -2.67 -20.82
C ALA A 313 0.52 -2.74 -19.94
N MET A 314 1.01 -1.58 -19.50
CA MET A 314 2.13 -1.53 -18.55
C MET A 314 1.62 -1.31 -17.13
N VAL A 315 2.19 -2.07 -16.20
CA VAL A 315 1.91 -1.96 -14.77
C VAL A 315 3.20 -1.74 -14.00
N GLY A 316 3.12 -1.06 -12.85
CA GLY A 316 4.29 -0.88 -12.02
C GLY A 316 4.08 0.06 -10.87
N ASP A 317 5.08 0.10 -10.01
CA ASP A 317 5.16 0.95 -8.83
C ASP A 317 6.51 1.69 -8.82
N GLY A 318 6.54 2.90 -8.27
CA GLY A 318 7.78 3.70 -8.18
C GLY A 318 8.50 3.82 -9.54
N TYR A 319 9.64 3.14 -9.65
CA TYR A 319 10.45 3.13 -10.86
C TYR A 319 9.78 2.44 -12.06
N SER A 320 9.10 1.31 -11.86
CA SER A 320 8.39 0.64 -12.96
C SER A 320 7.16 1.45 -13.39
N GLY A 321 6.57 2.23 -12.47
CA GLY A 321 5.58 3.27 -12.79
C GLY A 321 6.14 4.38 -13.68
N TYR A 322 7.36 4.86 -13.40
CA TYR A 322 8.08 5.78 -14.31
C TYR A 322 8.28 5.17 -15.70
N ALA A 323 8.74 3.92 -15.77
CA ALA A 323 9.05 3.26 -17.03
C ALA A 323 7.82 3.16 -17.94
N ALA A 324 6.63 2.97 -17.38
CA ALA A 324 5.36 3.00 -18.11
C ALA A 324 5.11 4.37 -18.77
N TRP A 325 5.31 5.48 -18.06
CA TRP A 325 5.22 6.83 -18.64
C TRP A 325 6.31 7.10 -19.69
N ALA A 326 7.53 6.62 -19.45
CA ALA A 326 8.65 6.74 -20.38
C ALA A 326 8.42 5.98 -21.70
N ALA A 327 7.68 4.87 -21.68
CA ALA A 327 7.20 4.17 -22.86
C ALA A 327 6.01 4.89 -23.50
N ALA A 328 5.01 5.32 -22.71
CA ALA A 328 3.80 5.97 -23.19
C ALA A 328 4.09 7.23 -24.03
N ARG A 329 5.09 8.04 -23.67
CA ARG A 329 5.48 9.24 -24.46
C ARG A 329 5.95 8.92 -25.89
N ARG A 330 6.33 7.66 -26.17
CA ARG A 330 6.73 7.17 -27.48
C ARG A 330 5.57 6.58 -28.28
N ARG A 331 4.42 6.35 -27.64
CA ARG A 331 3.16 5.89 -28.25
C ARG A 331 3.30 4.61 -29.10
N PRO A 332 3.90 3.53 -28.57
CA PRO A 332 3.90 2.26 -29.28
C PRO A 332 2.43 1.84 -29.54
N PRO A 333 2.02 1.51 -30.79
CA PRO A 333 0.61 1.24 -31.11
C PRO A 333 -0.04 0.13 -30.30
N ALA A 334 0.75 -0.83 -29.83
CA ALA A 334 0.31 -1.96 -29.02
C ALA A 334 0.01 -1.59 -27.55
N LEU A 335 0.57 -0.49 -27.03
CA LEU A 335 0.29 -0.05 -25.67
C LEU A 335 -1.11 0.55 -25.58
N LYS A 336 -1.98 -0.09 -24.80
CA LYS A 336 -3.39 0.26 -24.66
C LYS A 336 -3.73 0.91 -23.33
N ALA A 337 -2.89 0.76 -22.31
CA ALA A 337 -3.09 1.38 -21.00
C ALA A 337 -1.79 1.40 -20.18
N ILE A 338 -1.73 2.31 -19.21
CA ILE A 338 -0.75 2.25 -18.11
C ILE A 338 -1.46 2.35 -16.76
N ALA A 339 -1.05 1.52 -15.79
CA ALA A 339 -1.61 1.51 -14.44
C ALA A 339 -0.50 1.50 -13.38
N THR A 340 -0.30 2.63 -12.71
CA THR A 340 0.89 2.91 -11.90
C THR A 340 0.57 3.17 -10.43
N ILE A 341 1.38 2.68 -9.51
CA ILE A 341 1.32 3.03 -8.08
C ILE A 341 2.50 3.94 -7.74
N ALA A 342 2.24 5.15 -7.26
CA ALA A 342 3.28 6.11 -6.85
C ALA A 342 4.45 6.22 -7.86
N PRO A 343 4.20 6.47 -9.15
CA PRO A 343 5.26 6.54 -10.16
C PRO A 343 6.27 7.64 -9.82
N MET A 344 7.55 7.30 -9.92
CA MET A 344 8.66 8.22 -9.68
C MET A 344 8.78 9.23 -10.83
N ALA A 345 9.13 10.48 -10.56
CA ALA A 345 9.30 11.52 -11.57
C ALA A 345 10.72 12.13 -11.50
N PRO A 346 11.65 11.73 -12.40
CA PRO A 346 13.03 12.19 -12.38
C PRO A 346 13.19 13.72 -12.36
N GLY A 347 13.90 14.23 -11.36
CA GLY A 347 14.12 15.65 -11.08
C GLY A 347 12.92 16.40 -10.49
N ILE A 348 11.81 15.73 -10.20
CA ILE A 348 10.64 16.27 -9.49
C ILE A 348 10.67 15.80 -8.04
N ASP A 349 10.66 14.48 -7.82
CA ASP A 349 10.64 13.85 -6.50
C ASP A 349 11.84 12.94 -6.22
N PHE A 350 12.56 12.51 -7.26
CA PHE A 350 13.79 11.73 -7.16
C PHE A 350 14.82 12.21 -8.18
N PRO A 351 16.13 12.29 -7.85
CA PRO A 351 16.77 12.02 -6.55
C PRO A 351 16.68 13.21 -5.57
N MET A 352 15.94 14.25 -5.96
CA MET A 352 15.69 15.44 -5.18
C MET A 352 14.21 15.78 -5.19
N ALA A 353 13.71 16.31 -4.08
CA ALA A 353 12.38 16.88 -3.95
C ALA A 353 12.52 18.32 -3.45
N GLY A 354 11.73 19.26 -3.99
CA GLY A 354 11.88 20.69 -3.67
C GLY A 354 13.27 21.27 -3.95
N GLN A 355 14.02 20.65 -4.88
CA GLN A 355 15.41 20.97 -5.27
C GLN A 355 16.42 20.81 -4.12
N ILE A 356 16.13 19.88 -3.22
CA ILE A 356 17.02 19.43 -2.15
C ILE A 356 17.32 17.95 -2.39
N PHE A 357 18.59 17.62 -2.62
CA PHE A 357 19.02 16.22 -2.74
C PHE A 357 18.81 15.47 -1.42
N ARG A 358 18.32 14.23 -1.51
CA ARG A 358 18.15 13.33 -0.36
C ARG A 358 19.29 12.32 -0.33
N ASN A 359 19.80 11.99 0.85
CA ASN A 359 20.81 10.94 1.00
C ASN A 359 20.25 9.57 0.60
N SER A 360 18.92 9.39 0.69
CA SER A 360 18.23 8.20 0.19
C SER A 360 18.48 7.91 -1.29
N MET A 361 18.89 8.89 -2.12
CA MET A 361 19.31 8.61 -3.50
C MET A 361 20.56 7.72 -3.57
N VAL A 362 21.48 7.88 -2.60
CA VAL A 362 22.72 7.09 -2.51
C VAL A 362 22.38 5.67 -2.11
N ARG A 363 21.54 5.52 -1.06
CA ARG A 363 20.98 4.25 -0.63
C ARG A 363 20.29 3.54 -1.78
N TRP A 364 19.38 4.23 -2.45
CA TRP A 364 18.64 3.69 -3.56
C TRP A 364 19.57 3.25 -4.70
N ALA A 365 20.58 4.05 -5.08
CA ALA A 365 21.52 3.64 -6.10
C ALA A 365 22.32 2.38 -5.71
N GLN A 366 22.74 2.28 -4.43
CA GLN A 366 23.45 1.13 -3.90
C GLN A 366 22.59 -0.14 -3.91
N GLU A 367 21.37 -0.04 -3.37
CA GLU A 367 20.45 -1.16 -3.19
C GLU A 367 19.80 -1.60 -4.50
N HIS A 368 19.49 -0.67 -5.41
CA HIS A 368 18.65 -0.96 -6.57
C HIS A 368 19.37 -0.88 -7.91
N ALA A 369 20.31 0.05 -8.09
CA ALA A 369 21.07 0.12 -9.34
C ALA A 369 22.25 -0.87 -9.32
N THR A 370 23.03 -0.89 -8.25
CA THR A 370 24.20 -1.79 -8.15
C THR A 370 23.88 -3.18 -7.59
N LEU A 371 22.89 -3.33 -6.69
CA LEU A 371 22.66 -4.55 -5.89
C LEU A 371 23.91 -5.03 -5.12
N ASP A 372 24.81 -4.11 -4.79
CA ASP A 372 26.01 -4.40 -4.00
C ASP A 372 25.61 -4.38 -2.51
N PRO A 373 25.94 -5.40 -1.70
CA PRO A 373 25.75 -5.32 -0.26
C PRO A 373 26.60 -4.17 0.29
N LEU A 374 25.98 -3.32 1.11
CA LEU A 374 26.70 -2.28 1.81
C LEU A 374 27.67 -2.92 2.80
N ARG A 375 28.95 -2.52 2.73
CA ARG A 375 29.98 -2.90 3.71
C ARG A 375 30.46 -1.64 4.41
N PRO A 376 29.71 -1.16 5.42
CA PRO A 376 29.97 0.16 5.97
C PRO A 376 31.12 0.05 6.99
N ASP A 377 32.10 0.94 6.88
CA ASP A 377 33.18 1.09 7.87
C ASP A 377 32.68 1.97 9.04
N ILE A 378 31.73 1.43 9.82
CA ILE A 378 31.18 2.03 11.03
C ILE A 378 30.92 0.95 12.08
N ASP A 379 31.27 1.24 13.34
CA ASP A 379 30.89 0.41 14.48
C ASP A 379 29.40 0.62 14.75
N VAL A 380 28.56 -0.33 14.34
CA VAL A 380 27.16 -0.41 14.71
C VAL A 380 27.00 -1.57 15.69
N GLU A 381 26.27 -1.39 16.78
CA GLU A 381 26.05 -2.44 17.78
C GLU A 381 25.34 -3.66 17.15
N GLY A 382 25.95 -4.85 17.21
CA GLY A 382 25.31 -6.15 16.96
C GLY A 382 24.42 -6.24 15.71
N ASP A 383 23.31 -6.99 15.81
CA ASP A 383 22.29 -7.25 14.76
C ASP A 383 21.51 -5.98 14.32
N ALA A 384 22.18 -4.84 14.12
CA ALA A 384 21.56 -3.61 13.64
C ALA A 384 20.89 -3.81 12.27
N ASP A 385 19.64 -3.38 12.14
CA ASP A 385 18.93 -3.42 10.86
C ASP A 385 19.52 -2.43 9.85
N ALA A 386 19.16 -2.61 8.57
CA ALA A 386 19.67 -1.77 7.49
C ALA A 386 19.34 -0.28 7.68
N ASP A 387 18.21 0.06 8.30
CA ASP A 387 17.81 1.45 8.52
C ASP A 387 18.69 2.13 9.56
N ALA A 388 19.03 1.43 10.64
CA ALA A 388 19.97 1.92 11.65
C ALA A 388 21.36 2.19 11.05
N ILE A 389 21.83 1.31 10.16
CA ILE A 389 23.10 1.49 9.43
C ILE A 389 23.06 2.77 8.59
N TRP A 390 22.03 2.96 7.77
CA TRP A 390 21.92 4.16 6.93
C TRP A 390 21.76 5.45 7.73
N GLN A 391 21.01 5.42 8.83
CA GLN A 391 20.89 6.56 9.75
C GLN A 391 22.24 6.92 10.39
N ALA A 392 23.07 5.92 10.73
CA ALA A 392 24.41 6.15 11.26
C ALA A 392 25.34 6.78 10.20
N LEU A 393 25.23 6.37 8.94
CA LEU A 393 25.97 6.96 7.82
C LEU A 393 25.53 8.42 7.56
N ASP A 394 24.24 8.70 7.59
CA ASP A 394 23.69 10.06 7.49
C ASP A 394 24.20 10.94 8.63
N ALA A 395 24.19 10.42 9.86
CA ALA A 395 24.73 11.10 11.03
C ALA A 395 26.24 11.36 10.92
N ARG A 396 27.01 10.43 10.34
CA ARG A 396 28.45 10.60 10.07
C ARG A 396 28.69 11.75 9.09
N TRP A 397 27.95 11.78 7.97
CA TRP A 397 28.02 12.88 7.02
C TRP A 397 27.68 14.22 7.67
N TYR A 398 26.58 14.27 8.41
CA TYR A 398 26.07 15.50 9.00
C TYR A 398 27.00 16.12 10.05
N ARG A 399 27.75 15.31 10.82
CA ARG A 399 28.78 15.80 11.77
C ARG A 399 30.03 16.36 11.09
N GLY A 400 30.30 15.94 9.86
CA GLY A 400 31.47 16.34 9.10
C GLY A 400 31.38 17.76 8.54
N ASP A 401 32.50 18.24 8.00
CA ASP A 401 32.63 19.55 7.35
C ASP A 401 32.71 19.46 5.81
N ARG A 402 32.62 18.25 5.26
CA ARG A 402 32.78 17.97 3.83
C ARG A 402 31.60 18.51 3.02
N PRO A 403 31.84 18.99 1.79
CA PRO A 403 30.78 19.42 0.89
C PRO A 403 29.90 18.24 0.46
N TYR A 404 28.66 18.50 0.06
CA TYR A 404 27.73 17.46 -0.41
C TYR A 404 28.23 16.73 -1.66
N TRP A 405 29.14 17.34 -2.44
CA TRP A 405 29.87 16.66 -3.53
C TRP A 405 30.58 15.35 -3.12
N ASP A 406 30.88 15.18 -1.84
CA ASP A 406 31.54 13.98 -1.31
C ASP A 406 30.57 12.96 -0.71
N ILE A 407 29.25 13.14 -0.85
CA ILE A 407 28.24 12.29 -0.18
C ILE A 407 28.40 10.80 -0.53
N ASP A 408 28.70 10.48 -1.79
CA ASP A 408 28.93 9.10 -2.23
C ASP A 408 30.14 8.47 -1.53
N ARG A 409 31.26 9.19 -1.47
CA ARG A 409 32.46 8.75 -0.77
C ARG A 409 32.23 8.61 0.73
N ILE A 410 31.45 9.50 1.32
CA ILE A 410 31.19 9.49 2.78
C ILE A 410 30.25 8.34 3.16
N LEU A 411 29.20 8.07 2.38
CA LEU A 411 28.25 7.02 2.71
C LEU A 411 28.72 5.64 2.24
N LEU A 412 29.36 5.55 1.06
CA LEU A 412 29.73 4.27 0.43
C LEU A 412 31.23 3.93 0.54
N GLY A 413 32.08 4.87 0.98
CA GLY A 413 33.54 4.71 0.94
C GLY A 413 34.16 4.82 -0.46
N LYS A 414 33.35 4.93 -1.52
CA LYS A 414 33.78 4.98 -2.93
C LYS A 414 33.03 6.05 -3.71
N ARG A 415 33.63 6.53 -4.80
CA ARG A 415 32.96 7.42 -5.75
C ARG A 415 32.00 6.64 -6.64
N SER A 416 30.81 7.18 -6.86
CA SER A 416 29.81 6.62 -7.78
C SER A 416 29.62 7.56 -8.97
N ARG A 417 29.87 7.06 -10.18
CA ARG A 417 29.65 7.83 -11.40
C ARG A 417 28.17 8.22 -11.57
N LEU A 418 27.25 7.35 -11.15
CA LEU A 418 25.82 7.60 -11.22
C LEU A 418 25.40 8.76 -10.31
N ILE A 419 25.78 8.70 -9.03
CA ILE A 419 25.44 9.74 -8.04
C ILE A 419 26.05 11.08 -8.45
N ARG A 420 27.33 11.09 -8.85
CA ARG A 420 27.99 12.32 -9.31
C ARG A 420 27.31 12.93 -10.54
N THR A 421 26.80 12.10 -11.45
CA THR A 421 26.04 12.59 -12.61
C THR A 421 24.79 13.33 -12.13
N TRP A 422 24.01 12.76 -11.21
CA TRP A 422 22.84 13.43 -10.64
C TRP A 422 23.18 14.73 -9.93
N LEU A 423 24.27 14.77 -9.15
CA LEU A 423 24.71 15.97 -8.45
C LEU A 423 25.06 17.13 -9.38
N THR A 424 25.47 16.87 -10.64
CA THR A 424 25.69 17.94 -11.63
C THR A 424 24.41 18.63 -12.12
N HIS A 425 23.23 18.14 -11.74
CA HIS A 425 21.93 18.64 -12.16
C HIS A 425 21.03 19.03 -10.97
N PRO A 426 21.39 20.08 -10.19
CA PRO A 426 20.64 20.51 -8.99
C PRO A 426 19.32 21.24 -9.29
N SER A 427 19.07 21.62 -10.54
CA SER A 427 17.79 22.18 -11.01
C SER A 427 17.04 21.14 -11.83
N HIS A 428 15.73 21.32 -12.06
CA HIS A 428 14.97 20.53 -13.04
C HIS A 428 15.32 20.93 -14.48
N ASP A 429 16.59 20.78 -14.86
CA ASP A 429 17.16 21.22 -16.14
C ASP A 429 16.87 20.23 -17.29
N ARG A 430 17.51 20.45 -18.45
CA ARG A 430 17.34 19.60 -19.64
C ARG A 430 17.72 18.14 -19.40
N PHE A 431 18.61 17.84 -18.45
CA PHE A 431 18.99 16.47 -18.14
C PHE A 431 17.83 15.70 -17.50
N TRP A 432 17.06 16.30 -16.61
CA TRP A 432 15.88 15.66 -16.03
C TRP A 432 14.69 15.67 -16.98
N GLN A 433 14.44 16.80 -17.65
CA GLN A 433 13.31 16.97 -18.56
C GLN A 433 13.29 15.94 -19.70
N LYS A 434 14.46 15.52 -20.22
CA LYS A 434 14.52 14.53 -21.30
C LYS A 434 14.07 13.12 -20.89
N PHE A 435 13.90 12.83 -19.60
CA PHE A 435 13.39 11.53 -19.11
C PHE A 435 11.87 11.53 -18.98
N LEU A 436 11.26 12.70 -18.85
CA LEU A 436 9.82 12.86 -18.72
C LEU A 436 9.17 13.14 -20.10
N PRO A 437 7.85 12.96 -20.26
CA PRO A 437 7.14 13.44 -21.44
C PRO A 437 7.22 14.98 -21.55
N SER A 438 7.47 15.51 -22.75
CA SER A 438 7.31 16.95 -23.03
C SER A 438 5.82 17.34 -23.04
N PRO A 439 5.48 18.65 -22.98
CA PRO A 439 4.11 19.12 -23.18
C PRO A 439 3.42 18.54 -24.41
N GLU A 440 4.11 18.50 -25.55
CA GLU A 440 3.60 17.95 -26.81
C GLU A 440 3.43 16.44 -26.74
N GLN A 441 4.29 15.73 -26.00
CA GLN A 441 4.16 14.30 -25.79
C GLN A 441 2.97 13.99 -24.87
N PHE A 442 2.80 14.72 -23.77
CA PHE A 442 1.61 14.60 -22.90
C PHE A 442 0.31 14.82 -23.69
N ALA A 443 0.27 15.84 -24.56
CA ALA A 443 -0.89 16.12 -25.41
C ALA A 443 -1.29 14.94 -26.31
N ARG A 444 -0.31 14.11 -26.70
CA ARG A 444 -0.47 12.98 -27.62
C ARG A 444 -0.69 11.65 -26.92
N ILE A 445 -0.48 11.53 -25.61
CA ILE A 445 -0.80 10.30 -24.87
C ILE A 445 -2.34 10.19 -24.81
N ASP A 446 -2.88 9.24 -25.56
CA ASP A 446 -4.31 9.03 -25.82
C ASP A 446 -4.83 7.65 -25.38
N ILE A 447 -4.12 7.02 -24.46
CA ILE A 447 -4.51 5.76 -23.80
C ILE A 447 -5.09 6.03 -22.39
N PRO A 448 -5.96 5.15 -21.88
CA PRO A 448 -6.36 5.16 -20.47
C PRO A 448 -5.17 5.06 -19.51
N VAL A 449 -5.22 5.86 -18.45
CA VAL A 449 -4.21 5.92 -17.38
C VAL A 449 -4.88 5.77 -16.02
N LEU A 450 -4.38 4.85 -15.19
CA LEU A 450 -4.70 4.78 -13.77
C LEU A 450 -3.46 5.07 -12.92
N THR A 451 -3.58 5.93 -11.93
CA THR A 451 -2.50 6.26 -11.01
C THR A 451 -2.99 6.23 -9.56
N PHE A 452 -2.25 5.54 -8.70
CA PHE A 452 -2.47 5.55 -7.24
C PHE A 452 -1.43 6.44 -6.55
N ALA A 453 -1.84 7.19 -5.53
CA ALA A 453 -0.99 8.09 -4.75
C ALA A 453 -1.33 8.04 -3.25
N GLY A 454 -0.39 8.50 -2.41
CA GLY A 454 -0.54 8.47 -0.95
C GLY A 454 -0.15 9.79 -0.28
N TYR A 455 -1.00 10.29 0.64
CA TYR A 455 -0.79 11.56 1.36
C TYR A 455 0.53 11.63 2.16
N PHE A 456 1.10 10.48 2.51
CA PHE A 456 2.23 10.36 3.42
C PHE A 456 3.53 9.89 2.71
N GLY A 457 3.81 10.46 1.53
CA GLY A 457 5.13 10.36 0.89
C GLY A 457 5.18 9.67 -0.48
N ALA A 458 4.04 9.41 -1.11
CA ALA A 458 3.95 8.65 -2.36
C ALA A 458 3.12 9.36 -3.45
N ASP A 459 3.05 10.70 -3.40
CA ASP A 459 2.13 11.51 -4.21
C ASP A 459 2.81 12.40 -5.25
N ALA A 460 3.99 12.95 -4.98
CA ALA A 460 4.63 13.98 -5.83
C ALA A 460 4.71 13.61 -7.32
N GLY A 461 5.32 12.48 -7.67
CA GLY A 461 5.42 12.04 -9.07
C GLY A 461 4.07 11.67 -9.68
N ALA A 462 3.20 11.02 -8.91
CA ALA A 462 1.83 10.70 -9.31
C ALA A 462 1.03 11.96 -9.70
N LEU A 463 1.06 12.97 -8.84
CA LEU A 463 0.43 14.27 -9.05
C LEU A 463 1.05 15.00 -10.24
N TYR A 464 2.38 14.96 -10.39
CA TYR A 464 3.06 15.57 -11.53
C TYR A 464 2.55 14.99 -12.86
N PHE A 465 2.55 13.66 -13.01
CA PHE A 465 2.10 13.03 -14.26
C PHE A 465 0.62 13.29 -14.53
N HIS A 466 -0.24 13.15 -13.52
CA HIS A 466 -1.68 13.40 -13.67
C HIS A 466 -1.97 14.85 -14.08
N ASN A 467 -1.36 15.82 -13.39
CA ASN A 467 -1.58 17.24 -13.63
C ASN A 467 -1.02 17.67 -14.99
N GLU A 468 0.19 17.24 -15.37
CA GLU A 468 0.76 17.60 -16.67
C GLU A 468 0.02 16.91 -17.84
N HIS A 469 -0.47 15.68 -17.66
CA HIS A 469 -1.31 15.03 -18.68
C HIS A 469 -2.61 15.80 -18.89
N ARG A 470 -3.31 16.17 -17.81
CA ARG A 470 -4.54 16.97 -17.88
C ARG A 470 -4.31 18.38 -18.42
N ARG A 471 -3.21 19.02 -18.02
CA ARG A 471 -2.86 20.37 -18.46
C ARG A 471 -2.64 20.44 -19.97
N ASN A 472 -1.97 19.43 -20.54
CA ASN A 472 -1.64 19.38 -21.96
C ASN A 472 -2.70 18.63 -22.80
N ARG A 473 -3.58 17.86 -22.16
CA ARG A 473 -4.74 17.17 -22.76
C ARG A 473 -5.93 17.19 -21.78
N PRO A 474 -6.75 18.26 -21.75
CA PRO A 474 -7.87 18.39 -20.81
C PRO A 474 -8.88 17.23 -20.84
N GLN A 475 -9.03 16.58 -21.99
CA GLN A 475 -9.88 15.42 -22.26
C GLN A 475 -9.20 14.06 -22.03
N ALA A 476 -7.98 14.03 -21.49
CA ALA A 476 -7.28 12.78 -21.18
C ALA A 476 -8.11 11.86 -20.28
N ASP A 477 -8.13 10.58 -20.61
CA ASP A 477 -8.67 9.51 -19.76
C ASP A 477 -7.61 9.13 -18.71
N THR A 478 -7.43 10.01 -17.74
CA THR A 478 -6.52 9.80 -16.61
C THR A 478 -7.31 9.80 -15.31
N THR A 479 -7.21 8.69 -14.58
CA THR A 479 -7.85 8.44 -13.30
C THR A 479 -6.77 8.43 -12.21
N LEU A 480 -6.95 9.26 -11.19
CA LEU A 480 -6.13 9.31 -9.99
C LEU A 480 -6.93 8.79 -8.80
N LEU A 481 -6.35 7.89 -8.01
CA LEU A 481 -6.85 7.50 -6.70
C LEU A 481 -5.82 7.90 -5.63
N VAL A 482 -6.23 8.68 -4.64
CA VAL A 482 -5.35 9.14 -3.54
C VAL A 482 -5.95 8.79 -2.18
N GLY A 483 -5.13 8.25 -1.28
CA GLY A 483 -5.57 7.92 0.06
C GLY A 483 -4.49 8.08 1.11
N PRO A 484 -4.78 7.70 2.37
CA PRO A 484 -3.88 7.85 3.51
C PRO A 484 -2.83 6.73 3.52
N TYR A 485 -2.00 6.70 2.49
CA TYR A 485 -0.92 5.72 2.32
C TYR A 485 0.45 6.41 2.37
N ASP A 486 1.47 5.66 2.79
CA ASP A 486 2.87 6.02 2.59
C ASP A 486 3.49 5.16 1.47
N ALA A 487 4.78 5.34 1.21
CA ALA A 487 5.50 4.62 0.15
C ALA A 487 5.52 3.08 0.33
N THR A 488 5.25 2.59 1.54
CA THR A 488 5.23 1.15 1.85
C THR A 488 3.80 0.61 1.84
N SER A 489 2.89 1.27 2.57
CA SER A 489 1.51 0.80 2.74
C SER A 489 0.66 0.92 1.48
N ILE A 490 1.02 1.80 0.54
CA ILE A 490 0.33 1.93 -0.75
C ILE A 490 0.50 0.69 -1.64
N ARG A 491 1.55 -0.12 -1.45
CA ARG A 491 1.78 -1.32 -2.28
C ARG A 491 0.65 -2.35 -2.09
N PRO A 492 0.29 -2.75 -0.85
CA PRO A 492 -0.90 -3.58 -0.63
C PRO A 492 -2.20 -2.75 -0.52
N GLY A 493 -2.15 -1.53 0.02
CA GLY A 493 -3.31 -0.67 0.29
C GLY A 493 -4.25 -1.13 1.43
N THR A 494 -4.06 -2.33 1.97
CA THR A 494 -4.94 -2.97 2.97
C THR A 494 -4.48 -2.80 4.42
N ALA A 495 -3.44 -2.00 4.67
CA ALA A 495 -2.92 -1.78 6.02
C ALA A 495 -4.02 -1.26 6.96
N ALA A 496 -4.14 -1.84 8.15
CA ALA A 496 -5.11 -1.37 9.15
C ALA A 496 -4.61 -0.12 9.89
N THR A 497 -3.28 0.01 10.02
CA THR A 497 -2.61 1.09 10.71
C THR A 497 -1.47 1.63 9.86
N LEU A 498 -1.16 2.91 10.04
CA LEU A 498 -0.07 3.61 9.39
C LEU A 498 0.67 4.45 10.42
N ARG A 499 1.92 4.11 10.74
CA ARG A 499 2.80 4.96 11.58
C ARG A 499 2.12 5.44 12.89
N GLY A 500 1.38 4.54 13.54
CA GLY A 500 0.64 4.79 14.78
C GLY A 500 -0.79 5.34 14.62
N TYR A 501 -1.23 5.65 13.41
CA TYR A 501 -2.59 6.09 13.09
C TYR A 501 -3.44 4.91 12.59
N THR A 502 -4.70 4.83 13.02
CA THR A 502 -5.63 3.79 12.53
C THR A 502 -6.32 4.31 11.29
N LEU A 503 -6.22 3.56 10.19
CA LEU A 503 -6.86 3.94 8.94
C LEU A 503 -8.36 3.65 8.97
N ASP A 504 -9.14 4.56 8.40
CA ASP A 504 -10.57 4.40 8.13
C ASP A 504 -10.82 3.08 7.40
N PRO A 505 -11.84 2.28 7.78
CA PRO A 505 -12.16 1.02 7.11
C PRO A 505 -12.28 1.14 5.58
N VAL A 506 -12.91 2.20 5.06
CA VAL A 506 -13.04 2.37 3.60
C VAL A 506 -11.72 2.63 2.89
N ALA A 507 -10.66 3.08 3.59
CA ALA A 507 -9.34 3.31 3.02
C ALA A 507 -8.54 2.02 2.80
N ARG A 508 -8.98 0.89 3.37
CA ARG A 508 -8.27 -0.40 3.35
C ARG A 508 -8.61 -1.19 2.08
N VAL A 509 -8.11 -0.69 0.95
CA VAL A 509 -8.42 -1.20 -0.38
C VAL A 509 -7.27 -2.05 -0.89
N ASP A 510 -7.56 -3.23 -1.44
CA ASP A 510 -6.56 -4.00 -2.19
C ASP A 510 -6.27 -3.30 -3.52
N LEU A 511 -5.25 -2.42 -3.51
CA LEU A 511 -4.89 -1.60 -4.65
C LEU A 511 -4.36 -2.44 -5.83
N PRO A 512 -3.54 -3.49 -5.61
CA PRO A 512 -3.18 -4.43 -6.67
C PRO A 512 -4.40 -5.09 -7.33
N ASP A 513 -5.38 -5.56 -6.57
CA ASP A 513 -6.59 -6.17 -7.13
C ASP A 513 -7.45 -5.14 -7.88
N LEU A 514 -7.65 -3.95 -7.31
CA LEU A 514 -8.35 -2.85 -7.96
C LEU A 514 -7.71 -2.46 -9.30
N ARG A 515 -6.36 -2.47 -9.37
CA ARG A 515 -5.61 -2.28 -10.63
C ARG A 515 -5.96 -3.34 -11.66
N TYR A 516 -6.05 -4.62 -11.28
CA TYR A 516 -6.47 -5.69 -12.19
C TYR A 516 -7.93 -5.55 -12.63
N GLN A 517 -8.84 -5.18 -11.73
CA GLN A 517 -10.24 -4.93 -12.09
C GLN A 517 -10.37 -3.78 -13.11
N TRP A 518 -9.58 -2.72 -12.95
CA TRP A 518 -9.53 -1.63 -13.93
C TRP A 518 -8.91 -2.08 -15.26
N LEU A 519 -7.87 -2.92 -15.25
CA LEU A 519 -7.31 -3.51 -16.48
C LEU A 519 -8.31 -4.43 -17.18
N ASP A 520 -9.10 -5.21 -16.44
CA ASP A 520 -10.18 -6.02 -17.00
C ASP A 520 -11.27 -5.14 -17.65
N HIS A 521 -11.56 -3.97 -17.07
CA HIS A 521 -12.44 -2.98 -17.70
C HIS A 521 -11.88 -2.52 -19.06
N VAL A 522 -10.59 -2.16 -19.10
CA VAL A 522 -9.95 -1.62 -20.32
C VAL A 522 -9.70 -2.68 -21.38
N LEU A 523 -9.27 -3.88 -21.00
CA LEU A 523 -8.79 -4.92 -21.93
C LEU A 523 -9.79 -6.04 -22.17
N LYS A 524 -10.74 -6.28 -21.25
CA LYS A 524 -11.69 -7.39 -21.32
C LYS A 524 -13.16 -6.96 -21.30
N GLY A 525 -13.44 -5.65 -21.29
CA GLY A 525 -14.80 -5.12 -21.31
C GLY A 525 -15.59 -5.32 -20.01
N ALA A 526 -14.90 -5.56 -18.88
CA ALA A 526 -15.55 -5.59 -17.58
C ALA A 526 -16.11 -4.21 -17.18
N ASN A 527 -16.95 -4.15 -16.14
CA ASN A 527 -17.42 -2.87 -15.60
C ASN A 527 -16.27 -2.11 -14.92
N LYS A 528 -16.25 -0.78 -15.04
CA LYS A 528 -15.30 0.05 -14.31
C LYS A 528 -15.55 -0.11 -12.79
N PRO A 529 -14.51 -0.30 -11.97
CA PRO A 529 -14.68 -0.36 -10.52
C PRO A 529 -15.37 0.90 -9.99
N SER A 530 -16.38 0.73 -9.12
CA SER A 530 -17.17 1.85 -8.58
C SER A 530 -16.33 2.83 -7.77
N LEU A 531 -15.23 2.38 -7.15
CA LEU A 531 -14.30 3.24 -6.44
C LEU A 531 -13.57 4.24 -7.38
N LEU A 532 -13.54 3.96 -8.68
CA LEU A 532 -12.93 4.79 -9.71
C LEU A 532 -14.01 5.56 -10.49
N SER A 533 -15.04 6.06 -9.81
CA SER A 533 -16.23 6.67 -10.43
C SER A 533 -15.93 7.94 -11.24
N ASP A 534 -14.88 8.69 -10.90
CA ASP A 534 -14.49 9.91 -11.64
C ASP A 534 -12.96 9.95 -11.88
N ARG A 535 -12.45 11.06 -12.40
CA ARG A 535 -11.04 11.26 -12.76
C ARG A 535 -10.14 11.46 -11.55
N VAL A 536 -10.65 12.01 -10.45
CA VAL A 536 -9.94 12.05 -9.18
C VAL A 536 -10.83 11.48 -8.09
N ASN A 537 -10.29 10.47 -7.41
CA ASN A 537 -10.98 9.71 -6.37
C ASN A 537 -10.11 9.81 -5.12
N TYR A 538 -10.61 10.37 -4.04
CA TYR A 538 -9.80 10.61 -2.86
C TYR A 538 -10.52 10.23 -1.57
N GLN A 539 -9.77 9.68 -0.63
CA GLN A 539 -10.30 9.30 0.67
C GLN A 539 -10.21 10.49 1.62
N VAL A 540 -11.32 10.84 2.27
CA VAL A 540 -11.35 11.93 3.26
C VAL A 540 -11.09 11.33 4.64
N MET A 541 -9.88 11.50 5.16
CA MET A 541 -9.49 10.97 6.47
C MET A 541 -10.40 11.49 7.58
N GLY A 542 -10.87 10.59 8.45
CA GLY A 542 -11.77 10.91 9.56
C GLY A 542 -13.25 11.02 9.16
N ALA A 543 -13.57 11.00 7.86
CA ALA A 543 -14.95 10.94 7.37
C ALA A 543 -15.39 9.52 6.97
N ASP A 544 -14.45 8.56 6.90
CA ASP A 544 -14.66 7.18 6.44
C ASP A 544 -15.39 7.12 5.09
N GLN A 545 -15.04 8.02 4.17
CA GLN A 545 -15.70 8.18 2.87
C GLN A 545 -14.71 8.45 1.74
N TRP A 546 -15.08 7.99 0.54
CA TRP A 546 -14.43 8.38 -0.72
C TRP A 546 -15.24 9.48 -1.40
N ARG A 547 -14.52 10.42 -2.02
CA ARG A 547 -15.07 11.48 -2.88
C ARG A 547 -14.59 11.27 -4.32
N HIS A 548 -15.42 11.70 -5.26
CA HIS A 548 -15.18 11.53 -6.70
C HIS A 548 -15.44 12.86 -7.39
N VAL A 549 -14.41 13.42 -8.04
CA VAL A 549 -14.47 14.73 -8.69
C VAL A 549 -13.68 14.74 -9.99
N PRO A 550 -14.01 15.64 -10.93
CA PRO A 550 -13.27 15.76 -12.18
C PRO A 550 -11.88 16.39 -11.99
N THR A 551 -11.67 17.18 -10.94
CA THR A 551 -10.41 17.83 -10.57
C THR A 551 -10.42 18.28 -9.10
N LEU A 552 -9.26 18.28 -8.42
CA LEU A 552 -9.11 18.78 -7.04
C LEU A 552 -9.09 20.31 -6.94
N ASP A 553 -8.69 21.00 -8.01
CA ASP A 553 -8.54 22.47 -8.05
C ASP A 553 -9.75 23.16 -8.69
N ALA A 554 -10.96 22.61 -8.52
CA ALA A 554 -12.14 23.11 -9.20
C ALA A 554 -12.50 24.56 -8.74
N PRO A 555 -12.85 25.49 -9.66
CA PRO A 555 -13.10 26.91 -9.33
C PRO A 555 -14.19 27.14 -8.29
N GLU A 556 -15.17 26.25 -8.21
CA GLU A 556 -16.29 26.28 -7.26
C GLU A 556 -15.89 26.01 -5.80
N ARG A 557 -14.66 25.54 -5.55
CA ARG A 557 -14.16 25.23 -4.21
C ARG A 557 -13.77 26.51 -3.45
N THR A 558 -14.13 26.55 -2.17
CA THR A 558 -13.82 27.69 -1.31
C THR A 558 -12.37 27.62 -0.85
N ARG A 559 -11.76 28.79 -0.62
CA ARG A 559 -10.37 28.91 -0.14
C ARG A 559 -10.35 29.31 1.32
N LEU A 560 -9.84 28.43 2.17
CA LEU A 560 -9.49 28.74 3.55
C LEU A 560 -8.12 29.42 3.58
N ARG A 561 -8.11 30.74 3.64
CA ARG A 561 -6.89 31.54 3.77
C ARG A 561 -6.61 31.90 5.23
N LEU A 562 -5.37 31.67 5.66
CA LEU A 562 -4.91 31.96 7.01
C LEU A 562 -3.61 32.76 6.98
N TYR A 563 -3.61 33.95 7.57
CA TYR A 563 -2.47 34.86 7.69
C TYR A 563 -1.60 34.49 8.90
N LEU A 564 -0.29 34.64 8.76
CA LEU A 564 0.70 34.43 9.81
C LEU A 564 0.79 35.67 10.69
N ASP A 565 0.28 35.60 11.91
CA ASP A 565 0.26 36.70 12.88
C ASP A 565 1.24 36.42 14.05
N ALA A 566 1.93 37.46 14.51
CA ALA A 566 2.81 37.39 15.68
C ALA A 566 2.07 37.18 17.01
N GLY A 567 0.77 37.50 17.06
CA GLY A 567 -0.03 37.47 18.29
C GLY A 567 0.36 38.57 19.30
N GLU A 568 -0.26 38.51 20.49
CA GLU A 568 -0.07 39.52 21.54
C GLU A 568 1.14 39.24 22.46
N ARG A 569 1.59 37.98 22.55
CA ARG A 569 2.75 37.54 23.34
C ARG A 569 3.82 36.95 22.44
N ASP A 570 5.09 37.09 22.83
CA ASP A 570 6.25 36.72 21.99
C ASP A 570 6.35 35.21 21.68
N ASP A 571 5.67 34.35 22.45
CA ASP A 571 5.71 32.89 22.30
C ASP A 571 4.45 32.31 21.62
N THR A 572 3.48 33.14 21.23
CA THR A 572 2.19 32.67 20.69
C THR A 572 1.91 33.28 19.32
N HIS A 573 2.24 32.56 18.24
CA HIS A 573 1.89 32.97 16.88
C HIS A 573 0.54 32.38 16.47
N ARG A 574 -0.25 33.14 15.70
CA ARG A 574 -1.63 32.77 15.33
C ARG A 574 -1.78 32.61 13.82
N LEU A 575 -2.68 31.72 13.42
CA LEU A 575 -3.23 31.66 12.07
C LEU A 575 -4.58 32.40 12.08
N SER A 576 -4.64 33.56 11.44
CA SER A 576 -5.84 34.41 11.42
C SER A 576 -6.55 34.38 10.06
N SER A 577 -7.87 34.37 10.05
CA SER A 577 -8.66 34.56 8.81
C SER A 577 -8.58 35.99 8.26
N THR A 578 -8.10 36.94 9.07
CA THR A 578 -7.95 38.35 8.71
C THR A 578 -6.49 38.79 8.83
N MET A 579 -6.06 39.62 7.88
CA MET A 579 -4.72 40.20 7.91
C MET A 579 -4.62 41.27 9.00
N SER A 580 -3.52 41.27 9.76
CA SER A 580 -3.23 42.26 10.79
C SER A 580 -1.85 42.89 10.55
N GLU A 581 -1.79 44.22 10.44
CA GLU A 581 -0.53 44.98 10.40
C GLU A 581 0.00 45.23 11.82
N GLY A 582 0.20 44.16 12.58
CA GLY A 582 0.74 44.24 13.94
C GLY A 582 2.13 44.87 13.99
N LEU A 583 2.46 45.52 15.11
CA LEU A 583 3.79 46.08 15.38
C LEU A 583 4.87 44.99 15.54
N ARG A 584 4.46 43.74 15.83
CA ARG A 584 5.33 42.58 15.98
C ARG A 584 5.31 41.71 14.72
N THR A 585 6.44 41.07 14.45
CA THR A 585 6.63 40.20 13.28
C THR A 585 7.22 38.87 13.75
N PRO A 586 6.69 37.71 13.31
CA PRO A 586 7.28 36.42 13.61
C PRO A 586 8.73 36.33 13.12
N ARG A 587 9.61 35.71 13.91
CA ARG A 587 11.03 35.56 13.59
C ARG A 587 11.54 34.17 13.94
N LEU A 588 12.35 33.59 13.07
CA LEU A 588 13.06 32.33 13.30
C LEU A 588 14.56 32.54 13.04
N SER A 589 15.41 32.06 13.94
CA SER A 589 16.86 32.11 13.84
C SER A 589 17.44 30.72 14.07
N VAL A 590 18.16 30.18 13.10
CA VAL A 590 18.76 28.85 13.18
C VAL A 590 20.24 28.93 12.87
N ASP A 591 21.06 28.46 13.81
CA ASP A 591 22.47 28.23 13.57
C ASP A 591 22.66 26.91 12.81
N LEU A 592 23.04 27.01 11.54
CA LEU A 592 23.28 25.86 10.69
C LEU A 592 24.65 25.21 10.94
N ALA A 593 25.53 25.79 11.77
CA ALA A 593 26.77 25.15 12.21
C ALA A 593 26.54 24.21 13.41
N ASP A 594 25.46 24.40 14.18
CA ASP A 594 25.16 23.53 15.31
C ASP A 594 24.69 22.14 14.85
N ARG A 595 25.42 21.11 15.29
CA ARG A 595 25.21 19.68 14.98
C ARG A 595 24.79 18.84 16.18
N ARG A 596 24.51 19.45 17.33
CA ARG A 596 24.14 18.73 18.56
C ARG A 596 22.83 17.95 18.43
N ASP A 597 21.99 18.31 17.45
CA ASP A 597 20.73 17.64 17.13
C ASP A 597 20.86 16.31 16.38
N VAL A 598 22.07 15.92 15.97
CA VAL A 598 22.31 14.70 15.18
C VAL A 598 21.78 13.42 15.84
N ARG A 599 21.78 13.36 17.17
CA ARG A 599 21.32 12.18 17.92
C ARG A 599 19.81 12.16 18.14
N ILE A 600 19.12 13.24 17.80
CA ILE A 600 17.70 13.35 18.08
C ILE A 600 16.95 12.85 16.84
N PRO A 601 16.24 11.70 16.90
CA PRO A 601 15.59 11.12 15.75
C PRO A 601 14.45 12.04 15.26
N TRP A 602 14.24 12.10 13.94
CA TRP A 602 13.08 12.77 13.38
C TRP A 602 11.88 11.85 13.50
N SER A 603 10.84 12.28 14.22
CA SER A 603 9.63 11.48 14.35
C SER A 603 8.96 11.33 12.98
N ASN A 604 8.61 10.09 12.64
CA ASN A 604 7.71 9.79 11.53
C ASN A 604 6.30 9.50 12.04
N ALA A 605 5.97 9.67 13.33
CA ALA A 605 4.62 9.39 13.80
C ALA A 605 3.60 10.34 13.14
N LEU A 606 2.47 9.80 12.70
CA LEU A 606 1.37 10.61 12.17
C LEU A 606 0.56 11.27 13.29
N ARG A 607 0.59 10.71 14.49
CA ARG A 607 -0.05 11.27 15.68
C ARG A 607 0.93 11.39 16.82
N VAL A 608 0.98 12.56 17.45
CA VAL A 608 1.89 12.86 18.57
C VAL A 608 1.20 13.71 19.63
N LYS A 609 1.64 13.59 20.88
CA LYS A 609 1.16 14.45 21.99
C LYS A 609 1.90 15.79 22.09
N GLN A 610 3.09 15.86 21.51
CA GLN A 610 3.92 17.06 21.54
C GLN A 610 4.65 17.20 20.20
N LEU A 611 4.63 18.42 19.66
CA LEU A 611 5.36 18.75 18.45
C LEU A 611 6.86 18.92 18.75
N ALA A 612 7.69 18.32 17.90
CA ALA A 612 9.13 18.53 17.94
C ALA A 612 9.47 19.86 17.23
N MET A 613 9.56 20.95 18.00
CA MET A 613 9.79 22.31 17.49
C MET A 613 11.25 22.60 17.10
N ARG A 614 11.91 21.67 16.40
CA ARG A 614 13.34 21.80 16.05
C ARG A 614 13.52 22.75 14.89
N ASN A 615 14.28 23.82 15.13
CA ASN A 615 14.63 24.80 14.09
C ASN A 615 13.38 25.38 13.40
N SER A 616 12.29 25.54 14.17
CA SER A 616 10.97 25.83 13.63
C SER A 616 10.17 26.80 14.49
N ILE A 617 9.18 27.41 13.87
CA ILE A 617 8.17 28.28 14.47
C ILE A 617 6.78 27.70 14.16
N SER A 618 5.84 27.77 15.11
CA SER A 618 4.46 27.31 14.92
C SER A 618 3.47 28.45 14.95
N PHE A 619 2.40 28.31 14.18
CA PHE A 619 1.24 29.20 14.13
C PHE A 619 -0.02 28.37 14.34
N VAL A 620 -0.92 28.83 15.21
CA VAL A 620 -2.11 28.08 15.63
C VAL A 620 -3.37 28.89 15.32
N SER A 621 -4.37 28.26 14.67
CA SER A 621 -5.65 28.91 14.40
C SER A 621 -6.52 29.03 15.66
N ASP A 622 -7.57 29.84 15.57
CA ASP A 622 -8.71 29.70 16.49
C ASP A 622 -9.38 28.32 16.34
N PRO A 623 -10.11 27.83 17.35
CA PRO A 623 -10.86 26.60 17.23
C PRO A 623 -11.82 26.71 16.05
N LEU A 624 -11.91 25.65 15.26
CA LEU A 624 -12.84 25.58 14.16
C LEU A 624 -14.28 25.64 14.72
N PRO A 625 -15.14 26.55 14.21
CA PRO A 625 -16.48 26.73 14.74
C PRO A 625 -17.43 25.57 14.38
N ALA A 626 -17.06 24.76 13.40
CA ALA A 626 -17.79 23.60 12.92
C ALA A 626 -16.82 22.60 12.29
N ASP A 627 -17.30 21.37 12.05
CA ASP A 627 -16.58 20.37 11.27
C ASP A 627 -16.17 20.97 9.91
N THR A 628 -14.89 20.87 9.57
CA THR A 628 -14.33 21.49 8.36
C THR A 628 -13.58 20.45 7.56
N GLU A 629 -14.01 20.18 6.32
CA GLU A 629 -13.26 19.36 5.37
C GLU A 629 -12.23 20.22 4.64
N ILE A 630 -10.97 19.79 4.63
CA ILE A 630 -9.92 20.34 3.78
C ILE A 630 -9.53 19.30 2.74
N ASP A 631 -9.37 19.70 1.49
CA ASP A 631 -9.09 18.77 0.39
C ASP A 631 -8.29 19.39 -0.76
N GLY A 632 -6.99 19.16 -0.81
CA GLY A 632 -6.12 19.64 -1.88
C GLY A 632 -4.69 19.93 -1.43
N SER A 633 -4.01 20.79 -2.18
CA SER A 633 -2.63 21.18 -1.92
C SER A 633 -2.54 22.47 -1.12
N LEU A 634 -1.61 22.51 -0.16
CA LEU A 634 -1.25 23.72 0.55
C LEU A 634 -0.56 24.72 -0.39
N ARG A 635 -1.00 25.97 -0.39
CA ARG A 635 -0.37 27.07 -1.13
C ARG A 635 -0.12 28.23 -0.19
N GLY A 636 0.71 29.17 -0.58
CA GLY A 636 0.91 30.36 0.24
C GLY A 636 1.84 31.38 -0.36
N VAL A 637 1.97 32.48 0.37
CA VAL A 637 2.91 33.56 0.11
C VAL A 637 3.66 33.84 1.41
N PHE A 638 4.98 33.86 1.35
CA PHE A 638 5.82 34.41 2.40
C PHE A 638 6.25 35.82 2.00
N ASP A 639 5.68 36.82 2.67
CA ASP A 639 6.22 38.18 2.69
C ASP A 639 7.24 38.26 3.82
N MET A 640 8.52 38.24 3.49
CA MET A 640 9.58 37.99 4.46
C MET A 640 10.84 38.82 4.22
N THR A 641 11.65 38.98 5.28
CA THR A 641 13.03 39.47 5.20
C THR A 641 13.99 38.34 5.63
N PRO A 642 14.68 37.67 4.69
CA PRO A 642 15.71 36.68 5.01
C PRO A 642 17.06 37.36 5.30
N SER A 643 17.89 36.80 6.20
CA SER A 643 19.25 37.29 6.46
C SER A 643 20.29 36.79 5.46
N ARG A 644 19.92 35.81 4.63
CA ARG A 644 20.79 35.10 3.69
C ARG A 644 20.23 35.14 2.28
N GLN A 645 21.05 34.77 1.29
CA GLN A 645 20.67 34.79 -0.13
C GLN A 645 19.88 33.55 -0.56
N ASP A 646 19.79 32.54 0.30
CA ASP A 646 18.96 31.36 0.08
C ASP A 646 18.58 30.72 1.42
N VAL A 647 17.49 29.97 1.42
CA VAL A 647 16.93 29.29 2.60
C VAL A 647 16.22 28.02 2.15
N ASP A 648 16.42 26.91 2.86
CA ASP A 648 15.62 25.70 2.68
C ASP A 648 14.53 25.65 3.77
N PHE A 649 13.27 25.71 3.36
CA PHE A 649 12.12 25.65 4.26
C PHE A 649 11.60 24.22 4.40
N ASN A 650 11.12 23.89 5.59
CA ASN A 650 10.28 22.71 5.85
C ASN A 650 8.91 23.21 6.31
N ILE A 651 7.83 22.67 5.74
CA ILE A 651 6.46 23.00 6.14
C ILE A 651 5.76 21.71 6.55
N ALA A 652 5.20 21.71 7.75
CA ALA A 652 4.33 20.66 8.25
C ALA A 652 3.02 21.28 8.76
N MET A 653 1.93 20.52 8.67
CA MET A 653 0.62 20.98 9.08
C MET A 653 -0.10 19.88 9.86
N TYR A 654 -0.73 20.28 10.95
CA TYR A 654 -1.38 19.38 11.89
C TYR A 654 -2.79 19.85 12.22
N GLU A 655 -3.68 18.92 12.48
CA GLU A 655 -4.84 19.15 13.36
C GLU A 655 -4.37 19.02 14.80
N GLN A 656 -4.63 20.00 15.63
CA GLN A 656 -4.63 19.83 17.08
C GLN A 656 -6.06 19.55 17.52
N THR A 657 -6.30 18.33 18.01
CA THR A 657 -7.62 17.91 18.50
C THR A 657 -8.00 18.66 19.77
N GLU A 658 -9.28 18.63 20.14
CA GLU A 658 -9.75 19.17 21.42
C GLU A 658 -9.04 18.53 22.64
N SER A 659 -8.65 17.25 22.52
CA SER A 659 -7.85 16.54 23.51
C SER A 659 -6.37 16.96 23.56
N GLY A 660 -5.92 17.81 22.65
CA GLY A 660 -4.56 18.33 22.57
C GLY A 660 -3.56 17.43 21.81
N GLU A 661 -4.01 16.36 21.17
CA GLU A 661 -3.16 15.55 20.29
C GLU A 661 -2.97 16.22 18.93
N TYR A 662 -1.82 16.00 18.29
CA TYR A 662 -1.51 16.53 16.97
C TYR A 662 -1.54 15.40 15.94
N GLN A 663 -2.39 15.55 14.92
CA GLN A 663 -2.49 14.67 13.78
C GLN A 663 -1.87 15.35 12.55
N LEU A 664 -0.83 14.75 11.98
CA LEU A 664 -0.20 15.21 10.75
C LEU A 664 -1.17 15.07 9.58
N LEU A 665 -1.28 16.11 8.76
CA LEU A 665 -2.25 16.17 7.67
C LEU A 665 -1.67 15.70 6.33
N PHE A 666 -0.37 15.89 6.08
CA PHE A 666 0.35 15.38 4.91
C PHE A 666 1.84 15.23 5.21
N GLU A 667 2.59 14.49 4.38
CA GLU A 667 4.04 14.36 4.54
C GLU A 667 4.75 15.73 4.45
N PRO A 668 5.57 16.14 5.43
CA PRO A 668 6.15 17.47 5.45
C PRO A 668 6.83 17.85 4.12
N TYR A 669 6.56 19.07 3.66
CA TYR A 669 7.05 19.57 2.39
C TYR A 669 8.33 20.38 2.60
N ASP A 670 9.44 19.91 2.04
CA ASP A 670 10.69 20.64 2.00
C ASP A 670 10.91 21.26 0.64
N PHE A 671 11.36 22.51 0.61
CA PHE A 671 11.72 23.18 -0.62
C PHE A 671 12.76 24.27 -0.42
N ARG A 672 13.55 24.48 -1.47
CA ARG A 672 14.53 25.55 -1.55
C ARG A 672 13.87 26.83 -2.03
N ALA A 673 13.97 27.89 -1.22
CA ALA A 673 13.34 29.18 -1.50
C ALA A 673 13.74 29.76 -2.86
N SER A 674 15.02 29.63 -3.24
CA SER A 674 15.49 30.10 -4.55
C SER A 674 14.90 29.35 -5.76
N TYR A 675 14.16 28.27 -5.56
CA TYR A 675 13.41 27.55 -6.60
C TYR A 675 11.88 27.62 -6.46
N ALA A 676 11.36 28.22 -5.38
CA ALA A 676 9.93 28.23 -5.06
C ALA A 676 9.04 28.74 -6.20
N GLY A 677 9.50 29.75 -6.95
CA GLY A 677 8.77 30.28 -8.10
C GLY A 677 9.10 29.63 -9.45
N HIS A 678 10.21 28.88 -9.57
CA HIS A 678 10.61 28.27 -10.85
C HIS A 678 11.62 27.13 -10.67
N ARG A 679 11.16 25.88 -10.78
CA ARG A 679 11.95 24.63 -10.59
C ARG A 679 13.21 24.50 -11.46
N VAL A 680 13.21 25.12 -12.64
CA VAL A 680 14.34 25.10 -13.59
C VAL A 680 15.35 26.23 -13.36
N ARG A 681 14.91 27.41 -12.90
CA ARG A 681 15.73 28.63 -12.87
C ARG A 681 15.85 29.11 -11.44
N ARG A 682 17.02 28.88 -10.84
CA ARG A 682 17.33 29.36 -9.50
C ARG A 682 17.34 30.89 -9.46
N ARG A 683 16.59 31.49 -8.53
CA ARG A 683 16.55 32.93 -8.27
C ARG A 683 16.88 33.17 -6.81
N LEU A 684 18.06 33.69 -6.53
CA LEU A 684 18.49 33.96 -5.16
C LEU A 684 17.60 35.02 -4.49
N LEU A 685 17.44 34.87 -3.18
CA LEU A 685 16.78 35.85 -2.33
C LEU A 685 17.68 37.07 -2.12
N ARG A 686 17.04 38.21 -1.83
CA ARG A 686 17.75 39.44 -1.45
C ARG A 686 17.93 39.49 0.07
N ALA A 687 19.13 39.16 0.54
CA ALA A 687 19.47 39.20 1.96
C ALA A 687 19.21 40.60 2.56
N GLY A 688 18.55 40.67 3.72
CA GLY A 688 18.20 41.90 4.42
C GLY A 688 17.02 42.67 3.85
N MET A 689 16.48 42.28 2.68
CA MET A 689 15.37 43.00 2.03
C MET A 689 14.03 42.27 2.21
N ARG A 690 12.96 43.03 2.48
CA ARG A 690 11.57 42.52 2.44
C ARG A 690 11.21 42.12 1.01
N GLN A 691 10.67 40.92 0.83
CA GLN A 691 10.27 40.37 -0.46
C GLN A 691 9.15 39.34 -0.31
N SER A 692 8.34 39.21 -1.35
CA SER A 692 7.27 38.22 -1.44
C SER A 692 7.72 36.99 -2.22
N MET A 693 7.39 35.80 -1.72
CA MET A 693 7.67 34.51 -2.34
C MET A 693 6.43 33.62 -2.28
N ALA A 694 5.82 33.35 -3.43
CA ALA A 694 4.76 32.35 -3.54
C ALA A 694 5.34 30.93 -3.55
N PHE A 695 4.60 29.98 -2.99
CA PHE A 695 4.91 28.55 -3.06
C PHE A 695 3.63 27.72 -3.19
N THR A 696 3.79 26.49 -3.67
CA THR A 696 2.75 25.46 -3.69
C THR A 696 3.39 24.18 -3.22
N ALA A 697 2.86 23.58 -2.17
CA ALA A 697 3.28 22.27 -1.74
C ALA A 697 2.91 21.26 -2.83
N GLU A 698 3.90 20.48 -3.27
CA GLU A 698 3.70 19.38 -4.20
C GLU A 698 3.16 18.16 -3.44
N ARG A 699 2.17 18.40 -2.58
CA ARG A 699 1.51 17.44 -1.69
C ARG A 699 0.01 17.66 -1.72
N VAL A 700 -0.76 16.61 -1.52
CA VAL A 700 -2.21 16.71 -1.31
C VAL A 700 -2.61 16.02 -0.02
N THR A 701 -3.70 16.49 0.57
CA THR A 701 -4.41 15.80 1.64
C THR A 701 -5.89 15.98 1.49
N ALA A 702 -6.66 15.06 2.07
CA ALA A 702 -8.07 15.27 2.33
C ALA A 702 -8.42 14.74 3.71
N CYS A 703 -9.00 15.59 4.55
CA CYS A 703 -9.44 15.19 5.88
C CYS A 703 -10.59 16.05 6.38
N LYS A 704 -11.37 15.47 7.29
CA LYS A 704 -12.40 16.17 8.05
C LYS A 704 -11.82 16.51 9.44
N LEU A 705 -11.68 17.81 9.70
CA LEU A 705 -11.28 18.36 10.99
C LEU A 705 -12.52 18.55 11.86
N ALA A 706 -12.46 18.13 13.12
CA ALA A 706 -13.61 18.26 14.03
C ALA A 706 -13.85 19.72 14.46
N ALA A 707 -15.10 20.08 14.75
CA ALA A 707 -15.41 21.31 15.48
C ALA A 707 -14.62 21.36 16.80
N GLY A 708 -14.08 22.52 17.14
CA GLY A 708 -13.20 22.70 18.31
C GLY A 708 -11.72 22.36 18.08
N SER A 709 -11.38 21.60 17.04
CA SER A 709 -9.98 21.40 16.64
C SER A 709 -9.33 22.69 16.15
N ARG A 710 -8.00 22.74 16.13
CA ARG A 710 -7.21 23.87 15.60
C ARG A 710 -6.31 23.40 14.47
N ILE A 711 -6.06 24.28 13.51
CA ILE A 711 -5.04 24.08 12.48
C ILE A 711 -3.72 24.61 13.02
N VAL A 712 -2.68 23.80 12.93
CA VAL A 712 -1.33 24.15 13.37
C VAL A 712 -0.36 24.06 12.20
N LEU A 713 0.20 25.18 11.81
CA LEU A 713 1.26 25.29 10.80
C LEU A 713 2.61 25.33 11.50
N VAL A 714 3.53 24.46 11.11
CA VAL A 714 4.92 24.49 11.56
C VAL A 714 5.82 24.83 10.37
N ILE A 715 6.61 25.89 10.51
CA ILE A 715 7.59 26.32 9.50
C ILE A 715 8.99 26.16 10.10
N GLY A 716 9.80 25.31 9.48
CA GLY A 716 11.18 25.03 9.87
C GLY A 716 12.20 25.52 8.85
N LEU A 717 13.46 25.67 9.30
CA LEU A 717 14.62 25.75 8.42
C LEU A 717 15.34 24.40 8.40
N ASN A 718 15.64 23.91 7.20
CA ASN A 718 16.24 22.59 7.02
C ASN A 718 17.62 22.49 7.69
N ARG A 719 17.73 21.60 8.68
CA ARG A 719 18.98 21.20 9.33
C ARG A 719 18.96 19.70 9.64
N ARG A 720 18.67 18.87 8.64
CA ARG A 720 18.50 17.42 8.81
C ARG A 720 19.69 16.60 8.29
N PRO A 721 20.02 15.47 8.94
CA PRO A 721 21.15 14.63 8.54
C PRO A 721 20.91 13.79 7.28
N ASP A 722 19.66 13.64 6.82
CA ASP A 722 19.27 12.74 5.72
C ASP A 722 19.23 13.41 4.33
N ARG A 723 19.76 14.63 4.19
CA ARG A 723 19.61 15.46 2.99
C ARG A 723 20.62 16.59 2.94
N GLN A 724 20.83 17.15 1.75
CA GLN A 724 21.65 18.35 1.54
C GLN A 724 21.25 19.52 2.48
N ILE A 725 22.25 20.23 3.03
CA ILE A 725 22.08 21.46 3.82
C ILE A 725 22.44 22.69 2.97
N ASN A 726 21.55 23.69 2.97
CA ASN A 726 21.77 25.02 2.39
C ASN A 726 22.17 26.01 3.48
N TYR A 727 23.43 26.45 3.46
CA TYR A 727 24.00 27.41 4.41
C TYR A 727 23.70 28.88 4.04
N GLY A 728 23.00 29.10 2.92
CA GLY A 728 22.46 30.40 2.53
C GLY A 728 23.50 31.34 1.90
N SER A 729 24.62 30.81 1.41
CA SER A 729 25.71 31.61 0.81
C SER A 729 25.41 32.09 -0.61
N GLY A 730 24.43 31.48 -1.28
CA GLY A 730 24.09 31.73 -2.68
C GLY A 730 24.92 30.93 -3.68
N LYS A 731 25.98 30.23 -3.23
CA LYS A 731 26.77 29.29 -4.06
C LYS A 731 25.92 28.09 -4.49
N ASP A 732 26.48 27.26 -5.37
CA ASP A 732 25.99 25.89 -5.55
C ASP A 732 26.03 25.16 -4.21
N VAL A 733 24.87 24.68 -3.74
CA VAL A 733 24.72 24.06 -2.42
C VAL A 733 25.52 22.77 -2.32
N ASN A 734 25.81 22.09 -3.45
CA ASN A 734 26.71 20.94 -3.41
C ASN A 734 28.13 21.29 -2.95
N SER A 735 28.54 22.53 -3.15
CA SER A 735 29.87 23.06 -2.84
C SER A 735 29.94 23.81 -1.51
N GLU A 736 28.79 24.08 -0.88
CA GLU A 736 28.77 24.75 0.42
C GLU A 736 29.25 23.81 1.54
N THR A 737 29.87 24.39 2.55
CA THR A 737 30.31 23.68 3.76
C THR A 737 29.89 24.43 5.02
N ILE A 738 30.14 23.83 6.18
CA ILE A 738 29.89 24.47 7.47
C ILE A 738 30.63 25.82 7.62
N ALA A 739 31.71 26.06 6.86
CA ALA A 739 32.41 27.35 6.84
C ALA A 739 31.57 28.50 6.23
N ASP A 740 30.53 28.18 5.44
CA ASP A 740 29.56 29.14 4.92
C ASP A 740 28.51 29.54 5.98
N ALA A 741 28.38 28.75 7.05
CA ALA A 741 27.47 28.96 8.19
C ALA A 741 27.93 30.08 9.15
N ARG A 742 28.63 31.12 8.66
CA ARG A 742 29.28 32.16 9.47
C ARG A 742 28.37 32.87 10.49
N TRP A 743 27.07 32.97 10.19
CA TRP A 743 26.03 33.60 11.00
C TRP A 743 24.74 32.80 10.93
N PRO A 744 23.87 32.83 11.96
CA PRO A 744 22.57 32.19 11.90
C PRO A 744 21.72 32.64 10.70
N VAL A 745 21.01 31.70 10.10
CA VAL A 745 19.98 31.99 9.12
C VAL A 745 18.77 32.52 9.87
N ARG A 746 18.34 33.73 9.51
CA ARG A 746 17.21 34.41 10.14
C ARG A 746 16.15 34.73 9.09
N VAL A 747 14.90 34.46 9.41
CA VAL A 747 13.76 34.83 8.59
C VAL A 747 12.78 35.59 9.47
N ARG A 748 12.32 36.74 8.97
CA ARG A 748 11.25 37.54 9.58
C ARG A 748 10.06 37.56 8.63
N TRP A 749 8.88 37.16 9.08
CA TRP A 749 7.64 37.22 8.30
C TRP A 749 6.87 38.50 8.58
N HIS A 750 6.18 39.02 7.57
CA HIS A 750 5.38 40.24 7.62
C HIS A 750 3.89 39.94 7.37
N ALA A 751 3.04 40.93 7.62
CA ALA A 751 1.58 40.81 7.62
C ALA A 751 0.96 40.18 6.37
N HIS A 752 1.55 40.34 5.18
CA HIS A 752 1.04 39.71 3.95
C HIS A 752 1.44 38.24 3.79
N SER A 753 2.06 37.62 4.79
CA SER A 753 2.35 36.19 4.76
C SER A 753 1.07 35.40 5.06
N TYR A 754 0.73 34.45 4.18
CA TYR A 754 -0.44 33.61 4.36
C TYR A 754 -0.22 32.21 3.79
N ILE A 755 -1.00 31.27 4.29
CA ILE A 755 -1.25 29.97 3.68
C ILE A 755 -2.70 29.87 3.21
N GLU A 756 -2.95 28.98 2.27
CA GLU A 756 -4.27 28.75 1.69
C GLU A 756 -4.46 27.27 1.37
N MET A 757 -5.66 26.78 1.66
CA MET A 757 -6.12 25.43 1.35
C MET A 757 -7.52 25.49 0.76
N THR A 758 -7.90 24.44 0.06
CA THR A 758 -9.24 24.27 -0.49
C THR A 758 -10.14 23.54 0.51
N THR A 759 -11.40 23.96 0.54
CA THR A 759 -12.49 23.27 1.22
C THR A 759 -13.58 22.95 0.20
N PRO A 760 -14.34 21.86 0.36
CA PRO A 760 -15.53 21.60 -0.46
C PRO A 760 -16.51 22.77 -0.40
N SER A 761 -17.27 22.94 -1.48
CA SER A 761 -18.32 23.95 -1.63
C SER A 761 -19.50 23.73 -0.71
#